data_AF-A0A3M7C2N7-F1
#
_entry.id   AF-A0A3M7C2N7-F1
#
_cell.length_a   1.000
_cell.length_b   1.000
_cell.length_c   1.000
_cell.angle_alpha   90.00
_cell.angle_beta   90.00
_cell.angle_gamma   90.00
#
_symmetry.space_group_name_H-M   'P 1'
#
loop_
_entity.id
_entity.type
_entity.pdbx_description
1 polymer ?
#
loop_
_entity_poly.entity_id
_entity_poly.type
_entity_poly.pdbx_seq_one_letter_code
_entity_poly.pdbx_strand_id
1 'polypeptide(L)'
;MSNSLLFVNGRFYTNEHNGHFAQCMLVGDGLITYIGDDIQHARALAAENNATVHDLDGKYVLPGFIDGHAHTLLLGQKLQKLDLEHCKNVEDVRSSIQAYAQTHPETPRIMCSGWMEHMTEGNVSAGMLDDLDPRPIFIDSRDLHSSWLNTPAMKEMEAYSLPDPVGGKIYRDADGVPSGLFSEAACVFLVWPHLAKVASPRDRIEAVRRAIQDMNASGCTGLIDMAMDEISWNALQQLRREEGGQLPVHVAAHWFIKPTDSTPDDLAQVDKAIEMQKEFNQETSPDLWITGIKLMCDGVIDSCTAALLEPYTTGHDSAPVIWSHDALGAVVQKADRAGLQCALHAIGDGAVKLAIDSLSKFGTPGHRHRIEHLELTSPGDGARLAAAGITASVQPAHADPSLLKEWPKLLGKDRCKRAFAYREFLDAGANLAIGSDTPTAPHPTLQNLYVATTRRSLREPENTQTVNPDFALTLSQAVSSATYGSAYSCFAESWTGSLAVSKKANFVVTKMEWDPISLVRAQVCETVRSADTPMDLPLRYKSASNELPLRTSQKATGENSQPKTEEDVAGTAERMSQSSSSAVAKQRALNEMHARLGGKIEDILVKRIQPKEKVAEDEWRCKAPMRWKKGLLRALTKLVRLDVTIQEINDLLCARVDSRQREGGRSGPGNSAVRQTEVYEVMDHLKAMGRGMNSVSGDDHDMEDVGEDSNEADFVD
;
A
#
# COMPACT_ATOMS: atom_id res chain seq x y z
N MET A 1 -4.49 41.28 -6.41
CA MET A 1 -5.62 40.59 -5.76
C MET A 1 -4.99 39.47 -4.96
N SER A 2 -5.27 39.37 -3.66
CA SER A 2 -4.77 38.25 -2.85
C SER A 2 -5.37 36.95 -3.38
N ASN A 3 -4.53 35.96 -3.69
CA ASN A 3 -4.98 34.62 -4.07
C ASN A 3 -5.18 33.80 -2.80
N SER A 4 -6.22 34.15 -2.04
CA SER A 4 -6.55 33.47 -0.79
C SER A 4 -7.85 32.68 -0.89
N LEU A 5 -7.83 31.45 -0.37
CA LEU A 5 -8.94 30.52 -0.38
C LEU A 5 -9.17 29.98 1.03
N LEU A 6 -10.40 30.11 1.54
CA LEU A 6 -10.81 29.46 2.78
C LEU A 6 -11.64 28.22 2.45
N PHE A 7 -11.16 27.04 2.83
CA PHE A 7 -11.90 25.79 2.72
C PHE A 7 -12.60 25.48 4.04
N VAL A 8 -13.90 25.19 3.98
CA VAL A 8 -14.77 24.96 5.15
C VAL A 8 -15.60 23.69 4.98
N ASN A 9 -16.18 23.20 6.08
CA ASN A 9 -17.07 22.03 6.07
C ASN A 9 -16.37 20.81 5.44
N GLY A 10 -15.08 20.63 5.74
CA GLY A 10 -14.27 19.48 5.33
C GLY A 10 -13.74 18.74 6.55
N ARG A 11 -13.18 17.55 6.32
CA ARG A 11 -12.46 16.75 7.32
C ARG A 11 -10.99 16.69 6.94
N PHE A 12 -10.19 17.63 7.45
CA PHE A 12 -8.79 17.80 7.07
C PHE A 12 -7.88 16.91 7.92
N TYR A 13 -7.16 15.99 7.28
CA TYR A 13 -6.20 15.11 7.94
C TYR A 13 -4.92 15.89 8.26
N THR A 14 -4.78 16.26 9.52
CA THR A 14 -3.53 16.72 10.12
C THR A 14 -2.86 15.49 10.73
N ASN A 15 -1.55 15.28 10.55
CA ASN A 15 -0.81 14.08 10.98
C ASN A 15 -0.83 13.81 12.52
N GLU A 16 -1.68 14.49 13.29
CA GLU A 16 -1.82 14.34 14.72
C GLU A 16 -2.63 13.08 15.07
N HIS A 17 -1.97 12.16 15.78
CA HIS A 17 -2.59 10.95 16.30
C HIS A 17 -3.68 11.31 17.30
N ASN A 18 -4.95 11.15 16.91
CA ASN A 18 -6.11 10.88 17.79
C ASN A 18 -7.44 10.68 17.02
N GLY A 19 -7.41 10.46 15.70
CA GLY A 19 -8.65 10.33 14.90
C GLY A 19 -9.45 11.63 14.79
N HIS A 20 -8.82 12.76 15.10
CA HIS A 20 -9.38 14.10 14.93
C HIS A 20 -9.06 14.63 13.53
N PHE A 21 -10.02 15.33 12.92
CA PHE A 21 -9.86 16.03 11.66
C PHE A 21 -10.19 17.49 11.88
N ALA A 22 -9.31 18.39 11.47
CA ALA A 22 -9.61 19.82 11.48
C ALA A 22 -10.82 20.12 10.57
N GLN A 23 -11.51 21.22 10.83
CA GLN A 23 -12.77 21.57 10.15
C GLN A 23 -12.62 22.61 9.03
N CYS A 24 -11.52 23.36 9.04
CA CYS A 24 -11.25 24.38 8.03
C CYS A 24 -9.76 24.61 7.78
N MET A 25 -9.45 25.13 6.60
CA MET A 25 -8.08 25.43 6.17
C MET A 25 -8.08 26.71 5.33
N LEU A 26 -7.23 27.68 5.68
CA LEU A 26 -6.98 28.88 4.89
C LEU A 26 -5.68 28.71 4.12
N VAL A 27 -5.74 29.01 2.83
CA VAL A 27 -4.60 29.03 1.91
C VAL A 27 -4.43 30.46 1.41
N GLY A 28 -3.20 30.97 1.46
CA GLY A 28 -2.82 32.25 0.85
C GLY A 28 -1.54 32.06 0.04
N ASP A 29 -1.55 32.49 -1.23
CA ASP A 29 -0.38 32.46 -2.11
C ASP A 29 0.25 31.06 -2.21
N GLY A 30 -0.62 30.03 -2.28
CA GLY A 30 -0.23 28.62 -2.36
C GLY A 30 0.24 27.99 -1.04
N LEU A 31 0.29 28.73 0.06
CA LEU A 31 0.70 28.23 1.37
C LEU A 31 -0.49 28.10 2.33
N ILE A 32 -0.46 27.08 3.17
CA ILE A 32 -1.41 26.93 4.27
C ILE A 32 -1.06 27.98 5.33
N THR A 33 -1.97 28.93 5.57
CA THR A 33 -1.78 30.01 6.56
C THR A 33 -2.53 29.73 7.86
N TYR A 34 -3.57 28.90 7.81
CA TYR A 34 -4.30 28.42 8.98
C TYR A 34 -4.94 27.06 8.73
N ILE A 35 -4.99 26.20 9.75
CA ILE A 35 -5.75 24.95 9.75
C ILE A 35 -6.18 24.65 11.19
N GLY A 36 -7.46 24.32 11.38
CA GLY A 36 -8.01 24.04 12.71
C GLY A 36 -9.53 24.00 12.76
N ASP A 37 -10.06 24.03 13.99
CA ASP A 37 -11.49 23.92 14.27
C ASP A 37 -12.20 25.26 14.42
N ASP A 38 -11.47 26.34 14.76
CA ASP A 38 -12.07 27.65 14.95
C ASP A 38 -12.41 28.29 13.60
N ILE A 39 -13.62 27.98 13.12
CA ILE A 39 -14.17 28.50 11.87
C ILE A 39 -14.40 30.02 11.92
N GLN A 40 -14.66 30.60 13.09
CA GLN A 40 -14.89 32.04 13.22
C GLN A 40 -13.58 32.79 13.06
N HIS A 41 -12.52 32.29 13.69
CA HIS A 41 -11.16 32.80 13.49
C HIS A 41 -10.73 32.66 12.02
N ALA A 42 -10.95 31.50 11.40
CA ALA A 42 -10.63 31.29 9.98
C ALA A 42 -11.39 32.25 9.05
N ARG A 43 -12.68 32.52 9.33
CA ARG A 43 -13.50 33.50 8.58
C ARG A 43 -13.04 34.93 8.78
N ALA A 44 -12.59 35.30 9.99
CA ALA A 44 -12.02 36.62 10.24
C ALA A 44 -10.74 36.83 9.44
N LEU A 45 -9.79 35.88 9.49
CA LEU A 45 -8.56 35.90 8.68
C LEU A 45 -8.88 35.93 7.17
N ALA A 46 -9.87 35.16 6.73
CA ALA A 46 -10.32 35.15 5.34
C ALA A 46 -10.87 36.52 4.90
N ALA A 47 -11.66 37.19 5.74
CA ALA A 47 -12.21 38.51 5.44
C ALA A 47 -11.10 39.58 5.34
N GLU A 48 -10.10 39.55 6.23
CA GLU A 48 -8.92 40.44 6.18
C GLU A 48 -8.14 40.28 4.86
N ASN A 49 -8.10 39.07 4.32
CA ASN A 49 -7.36 38.73 3.10
C ASN A 49 -8.24 38.67 1.84
N ASN A 50 -9.51 39.12 1.89
CA ASN A 50 -10.47 39.00 0.78
C ASN A 50 -10.54 37.59 0.16
N ALA A 51 -10.43 36.55 1.00
CA ALA A 51 -10.36 35.17 0.54
C ALA A 51 -11.71 34.65 0.03
N THR A 52 -11.68 33.82 -1.01
CA THR A 52 -12.88 33.13 -1.50
C THR A 52 -13.17 31.92 -0.63
N VAL A 53 -14.42 31.76 -0.19
CA VAL A 53 -14.84 30.62 0.65
C VAL A 53 -15.29 29.46 -0.23
N HIS A 54 -14.77 28.26 0.05
CA HIS A 54 -15.10 27.00 -0.62
C HIS A 54 -15.65 26.00 0.40
N ASP A 55 -16.91 25.62 0.24
CA ASP A 55 -17.54 24.55 1.01
C ASP A 55 -17.20 23.19 0.41
N LEU A 56 -16.67 22.28 1.22
CA LEU A 56 -16.26 20.94 0.80
C LEU A 56 -17.34 19.87 1.02
N ASP A 57 -18.49 20.24 1.60
CA ASP A 57 -19.67 19.37 1.74
C ASP A 57 -19.33 18.05 2.44
N GLY A 58 -18.70 18.16 3.61
CA GLY A 58 -18.33 17.08 4.51
C GLY A 58 -17.24 16.12 4.02
N LYS A 59 -16.62 16.40 2.85
CA LYS A 59 -15.61 15.53 2.24
C LYS A 59 -14.31 15.45 3.04
N TYR A 60 -13.58 14.35 2.86
CA TYR A 60 -12.27 14.18 3.47
C TYR A 60 -11.21 14.88 2.64
N VAL A 61 -10.28 15.55 3.32
CA VAL A 61 -9.14 16.23 2.73
C VAL A 61 -7.86 15.63 3.27
N LEU A 62 -7.08 15.00 2.39
CA LEU A 62 -5.80 14.37 2.74
C LEU A 62 -4.66 15.20 2.13
N PRO A 63 -3.43 15.13 2.68
CA PRO A 63 -2.27 15.64 1.97
C PRO A 63 -2.19 15.01 0.57
N GLY A 64 -1.74 15.78 -0.41
CA GLY A 64 -1.62 15.30 -1.78
C GLY A 64 -0.69 14.09 -1.81
N PHE A 65 -1.10 13.03 -2.49
CA PHE A 65 -0.31 11.81 -2.50
C PHE A 65 1.02 12.04 -3.23
N ILE A 66 2.05 11.34 -2.77
CA ILE A 66 3.34 11.28 -3.46
C ILE A 66 3.62 9.81 -3.70
N ASP A 67 3.56 9.42 -4.97
CA ASP A 67 3.88 8.04 -5.32
C ASP A 67 5.36 7.78 -5.05
N GLY A 68 5.64 6.97 -4.03
CA GLY A 68 6.99 6.72 -3.56
C GLY A 68 7.87 5.95 -4.54
N HIS A 69 7.30 5.32 -5.56
CA HIS A 69 8.02 4.52 -6.55
C HIS A 69 7.16 4.37 -7.82
N ALA A 70 7.55 5.03 -8.91
CA ALA A 70 6.83 4.98 -10.18
C ALA A 70 7.78 4.96 -11.38
N HIS A 71 7.27 4.57 -12.55
CA HIS A 71 7.96 4.67 -13.83
C HIS A 71 7.12 5.50 -14.82
N THR A 72 7.29 6.82 -14.81
CA THR A 72 6.36 7.79 -15.42
C THR A 72 6.23 7.61 -16.93
N LEU A 73 7.35 7.50 -17.66
CA LEU A 73 7.32 7.31 -19.11
C LEU A 73 6.64 5.97 -19.47
N LEU A 74 6.96 4.90 -18.74
CA LEU A 74 6.38 3.57 -18.97
C LEU A 74 4.87 3.56 -18.71
N LEU A 75 4.41 4.23 -17.64
CA LEU A 75 2.97 4.42 -17.40
C LEU A 75 2.31 5.13 -18.59
N GLY A 76 2.90 6.23 -19.03
CA GLY A 76 2.40 6.99 -20.17
C GLY A 76 2.28 6.15 -21.45
N GLN A 77 3.30 5.33 -21.70
CA GLN A 77 3.31 4.39 -22.83
C GLN A 77 2.21 3.34 -22.66
N LYS A 78 2.03 2.74 -21.47
CA LYS A 78 0.94 1.77 -21.21
C LYS A 78 -0.42 2.39 -21.48
N LEU A 79 -0.68 3.62 -21.02
CA LEU A 79 -1.97 4.32 -21.20
C LEU A 79 -2.31 4.66 -22.66
N GLN A 80 -1.35 4.49 -23.58
CA GLN A 80 -1.56 4.64 -25.02
C GLN A 80 -1.75 3.30 -25.75
N LYS A 81 -1.54 2.17 -25.07
CA LYS A 81 -1.72 0.83 -25.65
C LYS A 81 -3.18 0.43 -25.61
N LEU A 82 -3.55 -0.49 -26.50
CA LEU A 82 -4.79 -1.25 -26.37
C LEU A 82 -4.72 -2.09 -25.09
N ASP A 83 -5.63 -1.84 -24.16
CA ASP A 83 -5.81 -2.67 -22.97
C ASP A 83 -6.50 -3.99 -23.35
N LEU A 84 -5.95 -5.10 -22.89
CA LEU A 84 -6.45 -6.46 -23.09
C LEU A 84 -6.91 -7.10 -21.78
N GLU A 85 -6.86 -6.42 -20.62
CA GLU A 85 -7.22 -7.02 -19.33
C GLU A 85 -8.69 -7.51 -19.28
N HIS A 86 -9.57 -7.00 -20.15
CA HIS A 86 -10.96 -7.48 -20.28
C HIS A 86 -11.12 -8.80 -21.06
N CYS A 87 -10.09 -9.23 -21.80
CA CYS A 87 -10.11 -10.44 -22.60
C CYS A 87 -10.04 -11.69 -21.71
N LYS A 88 -10.74 -12.77 -22.11
CA LYS A 88 -10.76 -14.03 -21.34
C LYS A 88 -9.99 -15.17 -22.02
N ASN A 89 -9.80 -15.07 -23.33
CA ASN A 89 -9.17 -16.08 -24.18
C ASN A 89 -8.50 -15.41 -25.39
N VAL A 90 -7.83 -16.22 -26.21
CA VAL A 90 -7.06 -15.74 -27.36
C VAL A 90 -7.96 -15.18 -28.45
N GLU A 91 -9.19 -15.67 -28.60
CA GLU A 91 -10.18 -15.14 -29.55
C GLU A 91 -10.61 -13.71 -29.19
N ASP A 92 -10.82 -13.41 -27.91
CA ASP A 92 -11.11 -12.05 -27.41
C ASP A 92 -9.94 -11.10 -27.70
N VAL A 93 -8.70 -11.57 -27.47
CA VAL A 93 -7.47 -10.79 -27.76
C VAL A 93 -7.37 -10.49 -29.25
N ARG A 94 -7.46 -11.52 -30.10
CA ARG A 94 -7.41 -11.39 -31.56
C ARG A 94 -8.48 -10.42 -32.08
N SER A 95 -9.71 -10.54 -31.59
CA SER A 95 -10.83 -9.67 -31.98
C SER A 95 -10.61 -8.21 -31.56
N SER A 96 -10.10 -7.99 -30.35
CA SER A 96 -9.78 -6.64 -29.84
C SER A 96 -8.68 -5.98 -30.67
N ILE A 97 -7.64 -6.74 -31.03
CA ILE A 97 -6.54 -6.28 -31.88
C ILE A 97 -7.03 -5.91 -33.29
N GLN A 98 -7.84 -6.77 -33.92
CA GLN A 98 -8.39 -6.48 -35.26
C GLN A 98 -9.26 -5.22 -35.27
N ALA A 99 -10.13 -5.06 -34.26
CA ALA A 99 -10.97 -3.86 -34.14
C ALA A 99 -10.13 -2.59 -33.94
N TYR A 100 -9.10 -2.66 -33.08
CA TYR A 100 -8.17 -1.56 -32.87
C TYR A 100 -7.40 -1.21 -34.15
N ALA A 101 -6.89 -2.22 -34.85
CA ALA A 101 -6.17 -2.08 -36.10
C ALA A 101 -6.97 -1.34 -37.17
N GLN A 102 -8.26 -1.66 -37.31
CA GLN A 102 -9.17 -1.04 -38.28
C GLN A 102 -9.50 0.42 -37.96
N THR A 103 -9.57 0.76 -36.67
CA THR A 103 -9.92 2.11 -36.20
C THR A 103 -8.72 3.04 -36.09
N HIS A 104 -7.50 2.49 -36.15
CA HIS A 104 -6.23 3.24 -36.09
C HIS A 104 -5.32 2.87 -37.28
N PRO A 105 -5.74 3.07 -38.53
CA PRO A 105 -4.95 2.68 -39.72
C PRO A 105 -3.64 3.46 -39.87
N GLU A 106 -3.52 4.63 -39.24
CA GLU A 106 -2.35 5.50 -39.30
C GLU A 106 -1.23 5.12 -38.33
N THR A 107 -1.49 4.28 -37.32
CA THR A 107 -0.44 3.90 -36.37
C THR A 107 0.56 2.95 -37.03
N PRO A 108 1.88 3.19 -36.89
CA PRO A 108 2.89 2.36 -37.54
C PRO A 108 3.02 0.97 -36.90
N ARG A 109 2.56 0.84 -35.65
CA ARG A 109 2.60 -0.39 -34.84
C ARG A 109 1.32 -0.49 -34.04
N ILE A 110 0.93 -1.72 -33.74
CA ILE A 110 -0.16 -2.01 -32.82
C ILE A 110 0.49 -2.40 -31.50
N MET A 111 0.23 -1.60 -30.48
CA MET A 111 0.78 -1.79 -29.13
C MET A 111 -0.36 -2.20 -28.20
N CYS A 112 -0.17 -3.29 -27.46
CA CYS A 112 -1.15 -3.80 -26.52
C CYS A 112 -0.51 -4.08 -25.15
N SER A 113 -1.32 -4.13 -24.11
CA SER A 113 -0.90 -4.49 -22.76
C SER A 113 -2.00 -5.26 -22.03
N GLY A 114 -1.65 -5.94 -20.93
CA GLY A 114 -2.65 -6.60 -20.09
C GLY A 114 -2.92 -8.06 -20.47
N TRP A 115 -2.11 -8.63 -21.37
CA TRP A 115 -2.19 -10.05 -21.68
C TRP A 115 -1.85 -10.90 -20.43
N MET A 116 -2.61 -11.96 -20.20
CA MET A 116 -2.36 -12.91 -19.13
C MET A 116 -2.20 -14.31 -19.72
N GLU A 117 -1.26 -15.10 -19.21
CA GLU A 117 -0.90 -16.41 -19.78
C GLU A 117 -2.10 -17.35 -19.99
N HIS A 118 -3.07 -17.33 -19.06
CA HIS A 118 -4.29 -18.14 -19.14
C HIS A 118 -5.15 -17.82 -20.38
N MET A 119 -5.06 -16.60 -20.93
CA MET A 119 -5.79 -16.24 -22.16
C MET A 119 -5.32 -17.07 -23.36
N THR A 120 -4.09 -17.59 -23.32
CA THR A 120 -3.48 -18.39 -24.38
C THR A 120 -3.26 -19.85 -23.98
N GLU A 121 -3.70 -20.25 -22.78
CA GLU A 121 -3.46 -21.59 -22.23
C GLU A 121 -1.97 -22.01 -22.26
N GLY A 122 -1.06 -21.05 -22.10
CA GLY A 122 0.40 -21.24 -22.21
C GLY A 122 0.94 -21.46 -23.64
N ASN A 123 0.07 -21.51 -24.65
CA ASN A 123 0.46 -21.68 -26.05
C ASN A 123 0.63 -20.32 -26.73
N VAL A 124 1.84 -19.75 -26.67
CA VAL A 124 2.13 -18.42 -27.26
C VAL A 124 2.96 -18.59 -28.53
N SER A 125 2.47 -18.03 -29.65
CA SER A 125 3.24 -17.99 -30.90
C SER A 125 2.93 -16.76 -31.75
N ALA A 126 3.88 -16.31 -32.55
CA ALA A 126 3.74 -15.19 -33.47
C ALA A 126 2.66 -15.46 -34.54
N GLY A 127 2.53 -16.71 -34.98
CA GLY A 127 1.54 -17.12 -35.97
C GLY A 127 0.09 -16.90 -35.53
N MET A 128 -0.17 -16.81 -34.22
CA MET A 128 -1.47 -16.45 -33.67
C MET A 128 -1.80 -14.95 -33.80
N LEU A 129 -0.89 -14.12 -34.31
CA LEU A 129 -1.08 -12.69 -34.56
C LEU A 129 -0.85 -12.29 -36.02
N ASP A 130 -0.14 -13.11 -36.80
CA ASP A 130 0.35 -12.78 -38.15
C ASP A 130 -0.77 -12.53 -39.18
N ASP A 131 -1.94 -13.13 -39.00
CA ASP A 131 -3.09 -12.97 -39.89
C ASP A 131 -4.01 -11.80 -39.50
N LEU A 132 -3.74 -11.12 -38.37
CA LEU A 132 -4.59 -10.03 -37.88
C LEU A 132 -4.37 -8.71 -38.61
N ASP A 133 -3.10 -8.36 -38.85
CA ASP A 133 -2.68 -7.12 -39.51
C ASP A 133 -1.21 -7.26 -39.99
N PRO A 134 -0.82 -6.71 -41.16
CA PRO A 134 0.56 -6.77 -41.65
C PRO A 134 1.56 -5.96 -40.81
N ARG A 135 1.11 -5.05 -39.94
CA ARG A 135 1.97 -4.22 -39.10
C ARG A 135 2.60 -5.02 -37.94
N PRO A 136 3.73 -4.54 -37.39
CA PRO A 136 4.27 -5.01 -36.11
C PRO A 136 3.24 -4.91 -34.97
N ILE A 137 3.00 -6.04 -34.31
CA ILE A 137 2.16 -6.15 -33.11
C ILE A 137 3.07 -6.52 -31.93
N PHE A 138 3.01 -5.71 -30.87
CA PHE A 138 3.71 -5.93 -29.61
C PHE A 138 2.69 -5.94 -28.47
N ILE A 139 2.68 -7.01 -27.69
CA ILE A 139 1.76 -7.20 -26.57
C ILE A 139 2.58 -7.41 -25.31
N ASP A 140 2.45 -6.53 -24.32
CA ASP A 140 3.03 -6.77 -23.00
C ASP A 140 2.06 -7.56 -22.10
N SER A 141 2.62 -8.48 -21.32
CA SER A 141 1.88 -9.14 -20.26
C SER A 141 1.43 -8.13 -19.21
N ARG A 142 0.41 -8.50 -18.44
CA ARG A 142 -0.14 -7.67 -17.37
C ARG A 142 0.88 -7.32 -16.30
N ASP A 143 1.72 -8.28 -15.93
CA ASP A 143 2.80 -8.13 -14.95
C ASP A 143 4.09 -7.55 -15.55
N LEU A 144 4.12 -7.29 -16.87
CA LEU A 144 5.27 -6.74 -17.60
C LEU A 144 6.52 -7.64 -17.61
N HIS A 145 6.39 -8.92 -17.23
CA HIS A 145 7.47 -9.90 -17.27
C HIS A 145 7.57 -10.67 -18.59
N SER A 146 6.63 -10.49 -19.51
CA SER A 146 6.63 -11.15 -20.80
C SER A 146 6.10 -10.24 -21.92
N SER A 147 6.59 -10.47 -23.14
CA SER A 147 6.09 -9.80 -24.35
C SER A 147 5.79 -10.82 -25.44
N TRP A 148 4.63 -10.68 -26.08
CA TRP A 148 4.17 -11.49 -27.19
C TRP A 148 4.13 -10.66 -28.47
N LEU A 149 4.89 -11.11 -29.46
CA LEU A 149 5.15 -10.41 -30.71
C LEU A 149 4.70 -11.23 -31.92
N ASN A 150 4.25 -10.56 -32.97
CA ASN A 150 4.05 -11.16 -34.28
C ASN A 150 5.36 -11.21 -35.10
N THR A 151 5.33 -11.89 -36.25
CA THR A 151 6.48 -12.05 -37.15
C THR A 151 7.02 -10.70 -37.66
N PRO A 152 6.20 -9.74 -38.12
CA PRO A 152 6.65 -8.38 -38.43
C PRO A 152 7.40 -7.68 -37.28
N ALA A 153 6.92 -7.78 -36.04
CA ALA A 153 7.58 -7.20 -34.87
C ALA A 153 8.93 -7.85 -34.57
N MET A 154 9.03 -9.18 -34.65
CA MET A 154 10.30 -9.89 -34.47
C MET A 154 11.32 -9.53 -35.56
N LYS A 155 10.89 -9.35 -36.80
CA LYS A 155 11.76 -8.89 -37.89
C LYS A 155 12.24 -7.47 -37.65
N GLU A 156 11.36 -6.59 -37.18
CA GLU A 156 11.71 -5.20 -36.88
C GLU A 156 12.79 -5.08 -35.79
N MET A 157 12.73 -5.95 -34.78
CA MET A 157 13.75 -6.04 -33.72
C MET A 157 15.00 -6.83 -34.10
N GLU A 158 15.05 -7.42 -35.29
CA GLU A 158 16.11 -8.37 -35.70
C GLU A 158 16.23 -9.56 -34.72
N ALA A 159 15.12 -9.99 -34.10
CA ALA A 159 15.13 -10.94 -32.99
C ALA A 159 15.69 -12.34 -33.30
N TYR A 160 15.77 -12.69 -34.59
CA TYR A 160 16.29 -13.96 -35.09
C TYR A 160 17.80 -14.12 -34.87
N SER A 161 18.55 -13.02 -34.72
CA SER A 161 20.00 -13.04 -34.47
C SER A 161 20.36 -12.76 -33.02
N LEU A 162 19.40 -12.35 -32.18
CA LEU A 162 19.66 -11.99 -30.79
C LEU A 162 19.90 -13.23 -29.92
N PRO A 163 20.93 -13.22 -29.05
CA PRO A 163 21.08 -14.22 -28.00
C PRO A 163 20.08 -13.97 -26.86
N ASP A 164 19.89 -14.97 -26.01
CA ASP A 164 19.21 -14.77 -24.73
C ASP A 164 20.06 -13.87 -23.81
N PRO A 165 19.50 -12.80 -23.23
CA PRO A 165 20.22 -12.01 -22.23
C PRO A 165 20.34 -12.77 -20.91
N VAL A 166 21.33 -12.43 -20.09
CA VAL A 166 21.42 -12.96 -18.72
C VAL A 166 20.14 -12.60 -17.96
N GLY A 167 19.50 -13.60 -17.34
CA GLY A 167 18.26 -13.42 -16.59
C GLY A 167 17.01 -13.25 -17.45
N GLY A 168 17.04 -13.61 -18.74
CA GLY A 168 15.86 -13.61 -19.61
C GLY A 168 15.96 -14.56 -20.78
N LYS A 169 14.85 -14.73 -21.49
CA LYS A 169 14.75 -15.75 -22.54
C LYS A 169 13.91 -15.28 -23.72
N ILE A 170 14.42 -15.54 -24.92
CA ILE A 170 13.67 -15.50 -26.17
C ILE A 170 13.25 -16.93 -26.47
N TYR A 171 11.96 -17.22 -26.37
CA TYR A 171 11.48 -18.58 -26.62
C TYR A 171 11.67 -18.93 -28.11
N ARG A 172 12.10 -20.16 -28.35
CA ARG A 172 12.41 -20.69 -29.67
C ARG A 172 11.70 -22.01 -29.88
N ASP A 173 11.28 -22.26 -31.10
CA ASP A 173 10.74 -23.56 -31.51
C ASP A 173 11.85 -24.61 -31.65
N ALA A 174 11.48 -25.82 -32.11
CA ALA A 174 12.41 -26.93 -32.27
C ALA A 174 13.52 -26.67 -33.30
N ASP A 175 13.31 -25.74 -34.24
CA ASP A 175 14.27 -25.36 -35.27
C ASP A 175 15.15 -24.17 -34.82
N GLY A 176 14.97 -23.69 -33.57
CA GLY A 176 15.71 -22.56 -33.02
C GLY A 176 15.17 -21.20 -33.45
N VAL A 177 13.99 -21.14 -34.09
CA VAL A 177 13.39 -19.91 -34.57
C VAL A 177 12.62 -19.23 -33.43
N PRO A 178 12.78 -17.91 -33.18
CA PRO A 178 12.00 -17.19 -32.19
C PRO A 178 10.49 -17.43 -32.36
N SER A 179 9.81 -17.85 -31.31
CA SER A 179 8.38 -18.18 -31.34
C SER A 179 7.48 -16.96 -31.28
N GLY A 180 7.99 -15.79 -30.86
CA GLY A 180 7.22 -14.59 -30.56
C GLY A 180 7.08 -14.28 -29.08
N LEU A 181 7.46 -15.20 -28.18
CA LEU A 181 7.44 -14.97 -26.73
C LEU A 181 8.83 -14.57 -26.21
N PHE A 182 8.87 -13.51 -25.42
CA PHE A 182 10.04 -12.97 -24.72
C PHE A 182 9.69 -12.89 -23.24
N SER A 183 10.66 -13.14 -22.36
CA SER A 183 10.46 -13.08 -20.90
C SER A 183 11.63 -12.44 -20.14
N GLU A 184 11.31 -11.84 -18.99
CA GLU A 184 12.22 -11.25 -18.03
C GLU A 184 13.17 -10.22 -18.67
N ALA A 185 14.48 -10.41 -18.54
CA ALA A 185 15.50 -9.53 -19.10
C ALA A 185 15.39 -9.35 -20.63
N ALA A 186 14.75 -10.28 -21.35
CA ALA A 186 14.50 -10.11 -22.78
C ALA A 186 13.46 -9.00 -23.06
N CYS A 187 12.44 -8.85 -22.20
CA CYS A 187 11.50 -7.74 -22.29
C CYS A 187 12.20 -6.41 -21.97
N VAL A 188 12.93 -6.38 -20.84
CA VAL A 188 13.53 -5.16 -20.27
C VAL A 188 14.72 -4.66 -21.10
N PHE A 189 15.57 -5.54 -21.63
CA PHE A 189 16.80 -5.15 -22.32
C PHE A 189 16.73 -5.23 -23.84
N LEU A 190 15.73 -5.90 -24.42
CA LEU A 190 15.59 -6.00 -25.87
C LEU A 190 14.31 -5.32 -26.36
N VAL A 191 13.13 -5.77 -25.89
CA VAL A 191 11.83 -5.28 -26.40
C VAL A 191 11.60 -3.82 -26.05
N TRP A 192 11.66 -3.44 -24.78
CA TRP A 192 11.37 -2.07 -24.36
C TRP A 192 12.40 -1.05 -24.87
N PRO A 193 13.72 -1.33 -24.88
CA PRO A 193 14.69 -0.41 -25.46
C PRO A 193 14.50 -0.23 -26.98
N HIS A 194 14.12 -1.29 -27.70
CA HIS A 194 13.74 -1.16 -29.12
C HIS A 194 12.53 -0.24 -29.28
N LEU A 195 11.45 -0.49 -28.53
CA LEU A 195 10.23 0.33 -28.57
C LEU A 195 10.50 1.78 -28.20
N ALA A 196 11.31 2.02 -27.16
CA ALA A 196 11.75 3.35 -26.77
C ALA A 196 12.48 4.03 -27.91
N LYS A 197 13.45 3.35 -28.56
CA LYS A 197 14.23 3.88 -29.68
C LYS A 197 13.37 4.26 -30.88
N VAL A 198 12.37 3.45 -31.23
CA VAL A 198 11.52 3.69 -32.41
C VAL A 198 10.33 4.63 -32.15
N ALA A 199 9.99 4.90 -30.89
CA ALA A 199 9.00 5.93 -30.55
C ALA A 199 9.52 7.33 -30.89
N SER A 200 8.66 8.19 -31.46
CA SER A 200 9.08 9.55 -31.77
C SER A 200 9.25 10.37 -30.48
N PRO A 201 10.10 11.42 -30.48
CA PRO A 201 10.20 12.33 -29.33
C PRO A 201 8.85 12.90 -28.89
N ARG A 202 7.95 13.19 -29.85
CA ARG A 202 6.60 13.69 -29.57
C ARG A 202 5.75 12.68 -28.81
N ASP A 203 5.80 11.41 -29.21
CA ASP A 203 5.02 10.35 -28.54
C ASP A 203 5.46 10.17 -27.09
N ARG A 204 6.77 10.28 -26.83
CA ARG A 204 7.33 10.19 -25.47
C ARG A 204 6.88 11.36 -24.59
N ILE A 205 6.85 12.58 -25.12
CA ILE A 205 6.35 13.76 -24.40
C ILE A 205 4.86 13.60 -24.08
N GLU A 206 4.06 13.15 -25.07
CA GLU A 206 2.63 12.91 -24.86
C GLU A 206 2.36 11.76 -23.88
N ALA A 207 3.21 10.73 -23.88
CA ALA A 207 3.15 9.64 -22.90
C ALA A 207 3.34 10.19 -21.47
N VAL A 208 4.43 10.94 -21.23
CA VAL A 208 4.67 11.56 -19.92
C VAL A 208 3.52 12.50 -19.53
N ARG A 209 3.01 13.31 -20.47
CA ARG A 209 1.85 14.19 -20.23
C ARG A 209 0.63 13.39 -19.77
N ARG A 210 0.28 12.32 -20.48
CA ARG A 210 -0.84 11.43 -20.13
C ARG A 210 -0.64 10.76 -18.77
N ALA A 211 0.57 10.27 -18.47
CA ALA A 211 0.89 9.70 -17.18
C ALA A 211 0.66 10.69 -16.04
N ILE A 212 1.18 11.92 -16.17
CA ILE A 212 1.01 12.96 -15.15
C ILE A 212 -0.46 13.35 -14.98
N GLN A 213 -1.21 13.46 -16.08
CA GLN A 213 -2.66 13.73 -16.02
C GLN A 213 -3.43 12.63 -15.27
N ASP A 214 -3.11 11.36 -15.53
CA ASP A 214 -3.74 10.20 -14.90
C ASP A 214 -3.38 10.12 -13.39
N MET A 215 -2.10 10.32 -13.07
CA MET A 215 -1.61 10.40 -11.70
C MET A 215 -2.28 11.55 -10.92
N ASN A 216 -2.39 12.73 -11.52
CA ASN A 216 -3.12 13.86 -10.94
C ASN A 216 -4.59 13.53 -10.69
N ALA A 217 -5.27 12.88 -11.64
CA ALA A 217 -6.65 12.45 -11.48
C ALA A 217 -6.83 11.42 -10.35
N SER A 218 -5.76 10.69 -9.99
CA SER A 218 -5.72 9.72 -8.88
C SER A 218 -5.34 10.32 -7.51
N GLY A 219 -5.13 11.64 -7.42
CA GLY A 219 -4.80 12.32 -6.15
C GLY A 219 -3.31 12.61 -5.93
N CYS A 220 -2.44 12.25 -6.88
CA CYS A 220 -1.01 12.48 -6.75
C CYS A 220 -0.68 13.94 -7.05
N THR A 221 0.15 14.54 -6.20
CA THR A 221 0.73 15.88 -6.40
C THR A 221 2.24 15.84 -6.65
N GLY A 222 2.84 14.67 -6.45
CA GLY A 222 4.21 14.33 -6.79
C GLY A 222 4.42 12.83 -6.96
N LEU A 223 5.62 12.48 -7.42
CA LEU A 223 6.05 11.12 -7.64
C LEU A 223 7.58 11.02 -7.51
N ILE A 224 8.05 9.83 -7.18
CA ILE A 224 9.47 9.49 -7.21
C ILE A 224 9.69 8.53 -8.37
N ASP A 225 10.29 9.03 -9.44
CA ASP A 225 10.55 8.28 -10.64
C ASP A 225 11.81 7.43 -10.50
N MET A 226 11.65 6.15 -10.78
CA MET A 226 12.69 5.15 -10.66
C MET A 226 13.23 4.75 -12.02
N ALA A 227 14.51 4.40 -12.03
CA ALA A 227 15.23 3.99 -13.24
C ALA A 227 15.20 5.08 -14.34
N MET A 228 15.35 6.34 -13.95
CA MET A 228 15.42 7.47 -14.86
C MET A 228 16.60 7.32 -15.82
N ASP A 229 16.36 7.56 -17.11
CA ASP A 229 17.37 7.58 -18.15
C ASP A 229 17.29 8.86 -19.00
N GLU A 230 18.22 9.02 -19.95
CA GLU A 230 18.25 10.22 -20.81
C GLU A 230 16.98 10.39 -21.64
N ILE A 231 16.34 9.30 -22.06
CA ILE A 231 15.14 9.34 -22.89
C ILE A 231 13.97 9.92 -22.08
N SER A 232 13.75 9.38 -20.89
CA SER A 232 12.69 9.77 -19.96
C SER A 232 12.93 11.18 -19.44
N TRP A 233 14.18 11.50 -19.09
CA TRP A 233 14.57 12.82 -18.60
C TRP A 233 14.33 13.91 -19.66
N ASN A 234 14.72 13.66 -20.92
CA ASN A 234 14.50 14.61 -22.00
C ASN A 234 13.01 14.85 -22.28
N ALA A 235 12.17 13.80 -22.18
CA ALA A 235 10.72 13.93 -22.33
C ALA A 235 10.10 14.79 -21.22
N LEU A 236 10.49 14.57 -19.96
CA LEU A 236 10.05 15.37 -18.81
C LEU A 236 10.50 16.83 -18.93
N GLN A 237 11.75 17.09 -19.29
CA GLN A 237 12.25 18.45 -19.47
C GLN A 237 11.56 19.18 -20.63
N GLN A 238 11.28 18.48 -21.73
CA GLN A 238 10.57 19.08 -22.86
C GLN A 238 9.11 19.38 -22.49
N LEU A 239 8.43 18.47 -21.80
CA LEU A 239 7.10 18.73 -21.25
C LEU A 239 7.11 19.94 -20.31
N ARG A 240 8.07 20.00 -19.38
CA ARG A 240 8.26 21.15 -18.48
C ARG A 240 8.40 22.46 -19.24
N ARG A 241 9.14 22.49 -20.35
CA ARG A 241 9.24 23.68 -21.23
C ARG A 241 7.90 24.04 -21.88
N GLU A 242 7.15 23.05 -22.36
CA GLU A 242 5.83 23.24 -22.97
C GLU A 242 4.79 23.76 -21.97
N GLU A 243 4.90 23.37 -20.70
CA GLU A 243 4.04 23.79 -19.60
C GLU A 243 4.53 25.08 -18.89
N GLY A 244 5.31 25.92 -19.60
CA GLY A 244 5.72 27.23 -19.08
C GLY A 244 6.85 27.19 -18.04
N GLY A 245 7.60 26.10 -17.96
CA GLY A 245 8.76 25.94 -17.09
C GLY A 245 8.47 25.22 -15.77
N GLN A 246 7.26 24.71 -15.57
CA GLN A 246 6.87 23.93 -14.37
C GLN A 246 6.07 22.70 -14.77
N LEU A 247 6.30 21.57 -14.10
CA LEU A 247 5.45 20.41 -14.21
C LEU A 247 4.24 20.51 -13.28
N PRO A 248 3.09 19.91 -13.66
CA PRO A 248 1.90 19.87 -12.81
C PRO A 248 1.99 18.82 -11.68
N VAL A 249 3.15 18.19 -11.51
CA VAL A 249 3.55 17.31 -10.40
C VAL A 249 5.01 17.58 -10.06
N HIS A 250 5.44 17.24 -8.85
CA HIS A 250 6.85 17.34 -8.47
C HIS A 250 7.48 15.96 -8.62
N VAL A 251 8.63 15.90 -9.29
CA VAL A 251 9.29 14.67 -9.68
C VAL A 251 10.69 14.62 -9.07
N ALA A 252 10.87 13.71 -8.10
CA ALA A 252 12.19 13.32 -7.64
C ALA A 252 12.66 12.12 -8.47
N ALA A 253 13.80 12.18 -9.13
CA ALA A 253 14.26 11.11 -10.02
C ALA A 253 15.50 10.40 -9.47
N HIS A 254 15.49 9.07 -9.55
CA HIS A 254 16.67 8.22 -9.33
C HIS A 254 17.24 7.76 -10.66
N TRP A 255 18.44 8.25 -11.01
CA TRP A 255 19.13 7.92 -12.25
C TRP A 255 19.53 6.44 -12.30
N PHE A 256 19.21 5.74 -13.38
CA PHE A 256 19.48 4.32 -13.48
C PHE A 256 20.96 4.04 -13.72
N ILE A 257 21.54 3.16 -12.89
CA ILE A 257 22.87 2.62 -13.11
C ILE A 257 22.71 1.18 -13.59
N LYS A 258 23.03 0.94 -14.86
CA LYS A 258 22.97 -0.38 -15.47
C LYS A 258 24.17 -1.19 -14.98
N PRO A 259 23.95 -2.38 -14.40
CA PRO A 259 25.06 -3.25 -14.01
C PRO A 259 25.88 -3.63 -15.24
N THR A 260 27.20 -3.59 -15.10
CA THR A 260 28.15 -4.07 -16.09
C THR A 260 29.12 -5.07 -15.45
N ASP A 261 29.92 -5.75 -16.27
CA ASP A 261 31.01 -6.60 -15.78
C ASP A 261 32.27 -5.79 -15.36
N SER A 262 32.14 -4.46 -15.26
CA SER A 262 33.25 -3.51 -15.11
C SER A 262 32.92 -2.42 -14.10
N THR A 263 33.44 -2.55 -12.88
CA THR A 263 33.27 -1.51 -11.85
C THR A 263 33.66 -0.11 -12.32
N PRO A 264 34.75 0.11 -13.10
CA PRO A 264 35.02 1.43 -13.66
C PRO A 264 33.89 2.00 -14.51
N ASP A 265 33.21 1.18 -15.32
CA ASP A 265 32.10 1.60 -16.17
C ASP A 265 30.84 1.89 -15.34
N ASP A 266 30.58 1.09 -14.30
CA ASP A 266 29.52 1.37 -13.32
C ASP A 266 29.75 2.73 -12.63
N LEU A 267 30.99 3.01 -12.21
CA LEU A 267 31.37 4.26 -11.57
C LEU A 267 31.30 5.46 -12.52
N ALA A 268 31.54 5.27 -13.82
CA ALA A 268 31.38 6.33 -14.83
C ALA A 268 29.91 6.73 -15.01
N GLN A 269 28.98 5.77 -14.92
CA GLN A 269 27.54 6.08 -14.90
C GLN A 269 27.15 6.91 -13.66
N VAL A 270 27.78 6.66 -12.50
CA VAL A 270 27.57 7.48 -11.29
C VAL A 270 28.09 8.91 -11.49
N ASP A 271 29.22 9.12 -12.19
CA ASP A 271 29.70 10.47 -12.50
C ASP A 271 28.65 11.27 -13.28
N LYS A 272 27.98 10.63 -14.25
CA LYS A 272 26.88 11.24 -14.99
C LYS A 272 25.74 11.66 -14.06
N ALA A 273 25.31 10.80 -13.15
CA ALA A 273 24.26 11.13 -12.18
C ALA A 273 24.65 12.31 -11.27
N ILE A 274 25.93 12.40 -10.88
CA ILE A 274 26.48 13.53 -10.10
C ILE A 274 26.42 14.83 -10.89
N GLU A 275 26.78 14.80 -12.18
CA GLU A 275 26.66 15.98 -13.06
C GLU A 275 25.21 16.43 -13.18
N MET A 276 24.29 15.48 -13.41
CA MET A 276 22.86 15.77 -13.54
C MET A 276 22.28 16.37 -12.25
N GLN A 277 22.70 15.90 -11.06
CA GLN A 277 22.23 16.45 -9.78
C GLN A 277 22.78 17.85 -9.48
N LYS A 278 24.01 18.15 -9.91
CA LYS A 278 24.55 19.52 -9.80
C LYS A 278 23.75 20.50 -10.64
N GLU A 279 23.30 20.09 -11.83
CA GLU A 279 22.48 20.91 -12.72
C GLU A 279 21.01 20.99 -12.25
N PHE A 280 20.44 19.85 -11.83
CA PHE A 280 19.03 19.69 -11.51
C PHE A 280 18.83 19.17 -10.08
N ASN A 281 18.72 20.11 -9.14
CA ASN A 281 18.44 19.86 -7.73
C ASN A 281 17.23 20.70 -7.27
N GLN A 282 16.81 20.54 -6.01
CA GLN A 282 15.65 21.25 -5.49
C GLN A 282 15.77 22.78 -5.50
N GLU A 283 16.99 23.35 -5.55
CA GLU A 283 17.20 24.80 -5.63
C GLU A 283 17.08 25.31 -7.07
N THR A 284 17.58 24.56 -8.05
CA THR A 284 17.60 24.97 -9.47
C THR A 284 16.36 24.54 -10.24
N SER A 285 15.71 23.44 -9.82
CA SER A 285 14.54 22.85 -10.48
C SER A 285 13.61 22.18 -9.45
N PRO A 286 12.87 22.96 -8.64
CA PRO A 286 12.09 22.47 -7.49
C PRO A 286 10.94 21.51 -7.85
N ASP A 287 10.53 21.45 -9.12
CA ASP A 287 9.49 20.58 -9.65
C ASP A 287 10.02 19.30 -10.34
N LEU A 288 11.32 19.25 -10.68
CA LEU A 288 11.95 18.13 -11.36
C LEU A 288 13.45 18.08 -11.03
N TRP A 289 13.88 17.16 -10.17
CA TRP A 289 15.27 17.08 -9.73
C TRP A 289 15.81 15.66 -9.66
N ILE A 290 17.13 15.52 -9.71
CA ILE A 290 17.82 14.25 -9.46
C ILE A 290 18.07 14.13 -7.94
N THR A 291 17.45 13.14 -7.32
CA THR A 291 17.58 12.89 -5.88
C THR A 291 18.62 11.79 -5.59
N GLY A 292 18.89 10.92 -6.55
CA GLY A 292 19.77 9.78 -6.33
C GLY A 292 19.99 8.91 -7.55
N ILE A 293 20.47 7.70 -7.30
CA ILE A 293 20.63 6.61 -8.28
C ILE A 293 19.70 5.43 -7.95
N LYS A 294 19.31 4.66 -8.97
CA LYS A 294 18.57 3.39 -8.88
C LYS A 294 19.47 2.23 -9.33
N LEU A 295 19.48 1.16 -8.57
CA LEU A 295 20.24 -0.08 -8.81
C LEU A 295 19.33 -1.30 -8.66
N MET A 296 19.55 -2.33 -9.47
CA MET A 296 18.88 -3.63 -9.36
C MET A 296 19.77 -4.61 -8.61
N CYS A 297 19.34 -5.18 -7.48
CA CYS A 297 20.12 -6.21 -6.77
C CYS A 297 19.70 -7.65 -7.12
N ASP A 298 18.45 -7.85 -7.55
CA ASP A 298 17.88 -9.11 -8.01
C ASP A 298 16.68 -8.89 -8.95
N GLY A 299 15.98 -9.97 -9.33
CA GLY A 299 14.72 -9.94 -10.06
C GLY A 299 13.50 -10.09 -9.14
N VAL A 300 12.52 -10.92 -9.52
CA VAL A 300 11.25 -11.15 -8.80
C VAL A 300 11.08 -12.61 -8.39
N ILE A 301 10.20 -12.88 -7.43
CA ILE A 301 9.90 -14.24 -6.94
C ILE A 301 9.22 -15.08 -8.03
N ASP A 302 8.24 -14.50 -8.72
CA ASP A 302 7.34 -15.21 -9.64
C ASP A 302 8.08 -15.87 -10.81
N SER A 303 9.15 -15.24 -11.29
CA SER A 303 10.03 -15.77 -12.35
C SER A 303 11.27 -16.50 -11.84
N CYS A 304 11.36 -16.73 -10.52
CA CYS A 304 12.51 -17.34 -9.85
C CYS A 304 13.83 -16.59 -10.06
N THR A 305 13.79 -15.26 -10.25
CA THR A 305 14.95 -14.40 -10.47
C THR A 305 15.33 -13.54 -9.25
N ALA A 306 14.49 -13.54 -8.21
CA ALA A 306 14.84 -12.96 -6.92
C ALA A 306 15.88 -13.82 -6.18
N ALA A 307 16.83 -13.18 -5.51
CA ALA A 307 17.93 -13.84 -4.82
C ALA A 307 17.53 -14.18 -3.38
N LEU A 308 17.52 -15.47 -3.07
CA LEU A 308 17.05 -16.04 -1.81
C LEU A 308 18.20 -16.59 -0.94
N LEU A 309 18.02 -16.59 0.38
CA LEU A 309 18.95 -17.26 1.30
C LEU A 309 18.88 -18.80 1.22
N GLU A 310 17.72 -19.32 0.80
CA GLU A 310 17.48 -20.74 0.59
C GLU A 310 16.95 -20.96 -0.84
N PRO A 311 17.29 -22.08 -1.52
CA PRO A 311 16.80 -22.37 -2.88
C PRO A 311 15.27 -22.35 -3.02
N TYR A 312 14.77 -22.21 -4.24
CA TYR A 312 13.34 -22.34 -4.52
C TYR A 312 12.88 -23.79 -4.30
N THR A 313 11.65 -23.99 -3.82
CA THR A 313 11.10 -25.33 -3.54
C THR A 313 10.79 -26.13 -4.80
N THR A 314 10.81 -25.50 -5.98
CA THR A 314 10.63 -26.16 -7.28
C THR A 314 11.89 -26.88 -7.80
N GLY A 315 12.99 -26.85 -7.05
CA GLY A 315 14.27 -27.47 -7.43
C GLY A 315 15.17 -26.59 -8.29
N HIS A 316 14.79 -25.33 -8.51
CA HIS A 316 15.69 -24.31 -9.05
C HIS A 316 16.61 -23.80 -7.95
N ASP A 317 17.90 -23.63 -8.28
CA ASP A 317 18.82 -22.88 -7.43
C ASP A 317 18.31 -21.44 -7.25
N SER A 318 18.67 -20.81 -6.13
CA SER A 318 18.44 -19.37 -6.00
C SER A 318 19.17 -18.63 -7.12
N ALA A 319 18.53 -17.63 -7.70
CA ALA A 319 19.21 -16.69 -8.58
C ALA A 319 20.37 -16.01 -7.82
N PRO A 320 21.52 -15.78 -8.47
CA PRO A 320 22.58 -14.98 -7.87
C PRO A 320 22.14 -13.52 -7.76
N VAL A 321 22.69 -12.82 -6.77
CA VAL A 321 22.61 -11.35 -6.73
C VAL A 321 23.30 -10.76 -7.96
N ILE A 322 22.75 -9.66 -8.47
CA ILE A 322 23.27 -8.97 -9.66
C ILE A 322 24.66 -8.36 -9.38
N TRP A 323 24.88 -7.90 -8.15
CA TRP A 323 26.12 -7.25 -7.74
C TRP A 323 26.87 -8.10 -6.73
N SER A 324 28.19 -8.18 -6.88
CA SER A 324 29.02 -8.52 -5.73
C SER A 324 28.94 -7.41 -4.68
N HIS A 325 29.11 -7.79 -3.41
CA HIS A 325 29.06 -6.83 -2.30
C HIS A 325 30.09 -5.69 -2.45
N ASP A 326 31.27 -5.97 -2.99
CA ASP A 326 32.31 -4.96 -3.18
C ASP A 326 32.04 -4.04 -4.38
N ALA A 327 31.50 -4.57 -5.48
CA ALA A 327 31.09 -3.75 -6.63
C ALA A 327 29.93 -2.81 -6.24
N LEU A 328 28.90 -3.34 -5.57
CA LEU A 328 27.79 -2.53 -5.04
C LEU A 328 28.31 -1.48 -4.05
N GLY A 329 29.21 -1.87 -3.15
CA GLY A 329 29.83 -0.97 -2.18
C GLY A 329 30.60 0.20 -2.81
N ALA A 330 31.32 -0.04 -3.91
CA ALA A 330 32.03 1.00 -4.63
C ALA A 330 31.06 2.04 -5.23
N VAL A 331 29.96 1.58 -5.83
CA VAL A 331 28.92 2.44 -6.40
C VAL A 331 28.22 3.25 -5.29
N VAL A 332 27.78 2.58 -4.22
CA VAL A 332 27.13 3.22 -3.06
C VAL A 332 28.02 4.29 -2.46
N GLN A 333 29.29 3.98 -2.19
CA GLN A 333 30.22 4.92 -1.58
C GLN A 333 30.48 6.15 -2.46
N LYS A 334 30.54 5.98 -3.79
CA LYS A 334 30.73 7.11 -4.71
C LYS A 334 29.51 8.02 -4.74
N ALA A 335 28.31 7.44 -4.84
CA ALA A 335 27.05 8.20 -4.83
C ALA A 335 26.83 8.92 -3.48
N ASP A 336 27.02 8.21 -2.36
CA ASP A 336 26.85 8.73 -1.00
C ASP A 336 27.75 9.95 -0.74
N ARG A 337 29.04 9.87 -1.11
CA ARG A 337 29.98 11.00 -0.97
C ARG A 337 29.62 12.22 -1.79
N ALA A 338 28.83 12.05 -2.85
CA ALA A 338 28.33 13.13 -3.69
C ALA A 338 26.95 13.64 -3.22
N GLY A 339 26.39 13.08 -2.15
CA GLY A 339 25.07 13.44 -1.63
C GLY A 339 23.90 12.87 -2.45
N LEU A 340 24.15 11.86 -3.29
CA LEU A 340 23.09 11.14 -4.01
C LEU A 340 22.53 10.01 -3.14
N GLN A 341 21.21 9.91 -3.08
CA GLN A 341 20.55 8.76 -2.49
C GLN A 341 20.82 7.49 -3.32
N CYS A 342 20.82 6.33 -2.68
CA CYS A 342 20.92 5.04 -3.36
C CYS A 342 19.59 4.33 -3.14
N ALA A 343 18.88 4.04 -4.23
CA ALA A 343 17.67 3.23 -4.25
C ALA A 343 18.01 1.84 -4.77
N LEU A 344 17.92 0.84 -3.90
CA LEU A 344 18.28 -0.54 -4.22
C LEU A 344 17.00 -1.37 -4.36
N HIS A 345 16.72 -1.89 -5.56
CA HIS A 345 15.70 -2.92 -5.73
C HIS A 345 16.18 -4.21 -5.07
N ALA A 346 15.42 -4.71 -4.09
CA ALA A 346 15.69 -5.99 -3.45
C ALA A 346 14.38 -6.67 -3.03
N ILE A 347 14.08 -7.79 -3.68
CA ILE A 347 12.84 -8.55 -3.45
C ILE A 347 13.09 -9.78 -2.57
N GLY A 348 14.04 -10.63 -2.96
CA GLY A 348 14.38 -11.83 -2.22
C GLY A 348 15.15 -11.53 -0.93
N ASP A 349 15.02 -12.38 0.08
CA ASP A 349 15.67 -12.20 1.39
C ASP A 349 17.21 -12.18 1.31
N GLY A 350 17.79 -12.85 0.30
CA GLY A 350 19.22 -12.76 -0.01
C GLY A 350 19.63 -11.38 -0.53
N ALA A 351 18.85 -10.82 -1.46
CA ALA A 351 19.07 -9.47 -1.99
C ALA A 351 18.83 -8.39 -0.92
N VAL A 352 17.78 -8.54 -0.10
CA VAL A 352 17.49 -7.63 1.01
C VAL A 352 18.64 -7.61 2.01
N LYS A 353 19.17 -8.80 2.36
CA LYS A 353 20.34 -8.89 3.23
C LYS A 353 21.55 -8.16 2.63
N LEU A 354 21.85 -8.38 1.35
CA LEU A 354 22.93 -7.69 0.64
C LEU A 354 22.74 -6.16 0.69
N ALA A 355 21.54 -5.68 0.35
CA ALA A 355 21.22 -4.26 0.31
C ALA A 355 21.39 -3.60 1.70
N ILE A 356 20.86 -4.22 2.76
CA ILE A 356 21.04 -3.73 4.13
C ILE A 356 22.52 -3.72 4.51
N ASP A 357 23.27 -4.79 4.24
CA ASP A 357 24.70 -4.88 4.58
C ASP A 357 25.52 -3.81 3.84
N SER A 358 25.29 -3.63 2.54
CA SER A 358 26.00 -2.64 1.73
C SER A 358 25.67 -1.21 2.15
N LEU A 359 24.40 -0.86 2.33
CA LEU A 359 24.03 0.49 2.77
C LEU A 359 24.51 0.79 4.19
N SER A 360 24.45 -0.19 5.10
CA SER A 360 24.95 -0.03 6.48
C SER A 360 26.47 0.18 6.55
N LYS A 361 27.22 -0.45 5.64
CA LYS A 361 28.68 -0.38 5.63
C LYS A 361 29.23 0.80 4.84
N PHE A 362 28.62 1.12 3.70
CA PHE A 362 29.17 2.05 2.72
C PHE A 362 28.38 3.34 2.58
N GLY A 363 27.11 3.37 3.01
CA GLY A 363 26.28 4.55 3.04
C GLY A 363 26.39 5.32 4.35
N THR A 364 25.96 6.58 4.33
CA THR A 364 25.95 7.44 5.52
C THR A 364 24.54 7.49 6.13
N PRO A 365 24.35 7.13 7.41
CA PRO A 365 23.06 7.29 8.07
C PRO A 365 22.54 8.73 7.98
N GLY A 366 21.26 8.88 7.65
CA GLY A 366 20.64 10.20 7.44
C GLY A 366 20.70 10.74 6.02
N HIS A 367 21.48 10.13 5.11
CA HIS A 367 21.37 10.40 3.66
C HIS A 367 20.12 9.77 3.03
N ARG A 368 19.28 9.09 3.82
CA ARG A 368 17.98 8.53 3.43
C ARG A 368 18.09 7.63 2.19
N HIS A 369 19.14 6.80 2.15
CA HIS A 369 19.17 5.68 1.21
C HIS A 369 17.94 4.79 1.42
N ARG A 370 17.57 4.04 0.39
CA ARG A 370 16.29 3.35 0.35
C ARG A 370 16.41 1.99 -0.31
N ILE A 371 15.57 1.08 0.17
CA ILE A 371 15.41 -0.24 -0.43
C ILE A 371 13.97 -0.31 -0.94
N GLU A 372 13.85 -0.71 -2.19
CA GLU A 372 12.59 -0.87 -2.91
C GLU A 372 12.07 -2.30 -2.75
N HIS A 373 10.75 -2.44 -2.67
CA HIS A 373 10.00 -3.70 -2.63
C HIS A 373 10.01 -4.38 -1.26
N LEU A 374 11.15 -4.94 -0.82
CA LEU A 374 11.25 -5.65 0.47
C LEU A 374 10.16 -6.73 0.62
N GLU A 375 9.87 -7.46 -0.46
CA GLU A 375 8.72 -8.37 -0.49
C GLU A 375 8.95 -9.62 0.35
N LEU A 376 10.16 -10.15 0.38
CA LEU A 376 10.55 -11.24 1.27
C LEU A 376 11.73 -10.80 2.14
N THR A 377 11.54 -10.79 3.46
CA THR A 377 12.58 -10.37 4.42
C THR A 377 12.81 -11.43 5.48
N SER A 378 14.03 -11.49 6.01
CA SER A 378 14.37 -12.33 7.15
C SER A 378 13.91 -11.68 8.47
N PRO A 379 13.64 -12.47 9.51
CA PRO A 379 13.40 -11.94 10.85
C PRO A 379 14.53 -11.00 11.30
N GLY A 380 14.17 -9.80 11.75
CA GLY A 380 15.12 -8.80 12.25
C GLY A 380 15.69 -7.86 11.19
N ASP A 381 15.41 -8.09 9.90
CA ASP A 381 15.80 -7.14 8.84
C ASP A 381 15.15 -5.77 9.04
N GLY A 382 13.92 -5.70 9.55
CA GLY A 382 13.27 -4.43 9.88
C GLY A 382 14.06 -3.59 10.90
N ALA A 383 14.59 -4.24 11.94
CA ALA A 383 15.42 -3.57 12.94
C ALA A 383 16.78 -3.11 12.38
N ARG A 384 17.40 -3.92 11.52
CA ARG A 384 18.67 -3.58 10.87
C ARG A 384 18.50 -2.40 9.91
N LEU A 385 17.43 -2.43 9.11
CA LEU A 385 17.08 -1.37 8.17
C LEU A 385 16.83 -0.04 8.91
N ALA A 386 16.03 -0.07 9.99
CA ALA A 386 15.76 1.11 10.81
C ALA A 386 17.03 1.68 11.47
N ALA A 387 17.89 0.82 12.04
CA ALA A 387 19.13 1.23 12.68
C ALA A 387 20.10 1.92 11.71
N ALA A 388 20.08 1.55 10.43
CA ALA A 388 20.87 2.19 9.38
C ALA A 388 20.25 3.49 8.83
N GLY A 389 19.04 3.87 9.27
CA GLY A 389 18.33 5.04 8.75
C GLY A 389 17.88 4.89 7.29
N ILE A 390 17.69 3.64 6.85
CA ILE A 390 17.25 3.31 5.50
C ILE A 390 15.73 3.53 5.41
N THR A 391 15.26 4.10 4.30
CA THR A 391 13.82 4.15 3.99
C THR A 391 13.38 2.81 3.38
N ALA A 392 12.30 2.25 3.92
CA ALA A 392 11.60 1.13 3.30
C ALA A 392 10.57 1.68 2.30
N SER A 393 10.78 1.46 1.00
CA SER A 393 9.80 1.79 -0.03
C SER A 393 9.06 0.53 -0.47
N VAL A 394 7.74 0.51 -0.28
CA VAL A 394 6.93 -0.70 -0.43
C VAL A 394 5.72 -0.46 -1.33
N GLN A 395 5.27 -1.51 -2.02
CA GLN A 395 4.18 -1.48 -2.99
C GLN A 395 3.03 -2.39 -2.51
N PRO A 396 2.05 -1.85 -1.77
CA PRO A 396 0.95 -2.66 -1.24
C PRO A 396 0.20 -3.47 -2.28
N ALA A 397 0.09 -2.98 -3.52
CA ALA A 397 -0.58 -3.68 -4.62
C ALA A 397 0.04 -5.05 -4.95
N HIS A 398 1.34 -5.23 -4.70
CA HIS A 398 2.04 -6.51 -4.90
C HIS A 398 1.64 -7.55 -3.84
N ALA A 399 1.19 -7.08 -2.68
CA ALA A 399 0.72 -7.94 -1.60
C ALA A 399 -0.72 -8.45 -1.78
N ASP A 400 -1.34 -8.21 -2.95
CA ASP A 400 -2.67 -8.69 -3.27
C ASP A 400 -2.70 -10.24 -3.27
N PRO A 401 -3.54 -10.89 -2.44
CA PRO A 401 -3.63 -12.35 -2.35
C PRO A 401 -3.85 -13.07 -3.68
N SER A 402 -4.46 -12.40 -4.67
CA SER A 402 -4.68 -13.01 -5.98
C SER A 402 -3.39 -13.24 -6.76
N LEU A 403 -2.33 -12.47 -6.48
CA LEU A 403 -1.01 -12.58 -7.11
C LEU A 403 -0.14 -13.66 -6.44
N LEU A 404 -0.36 -13.92 -5.15
CA LEU A 404 0.53 -14.75 -4.33
C LEU A 404 0.16 -16.24 -4.33
N LYS A 405 -0.73 -16.69 -5.24
CA LYS A 405 -1.26 -18.06 -5.25
C LYS A 405 -0.18 -19.13 -5.49
N GLU A 406 0.83 -18.82 -6.30
CA GLU A 406 1.93 -19.75 -6.62
C GLU A 406 3.08 -19.69 -5.60
N TRP A 407 3.16 -18.64 -4.77
CA TRP A 407 4.27 -18.46 -3.82
C TRP A 407 4.49 -19.64 -2.86
N PRO A 408 3.45 -20.30 -2.30
CA PRO A 408 3.64 -21.50 -1.48
C PRO A 408 4.34 -22.66 -2.20
N LYS A 409 4.23 -22.75 -3.53
CA LYS A 409 4.92 -23.74 -4.37
C LYS A 409 6.35 -23.31 -4.71
N LEU A 410 6.62 -22.00 -4.78
CA LEU A 410 7.94 -21.43 -5.08
C LEU A 410 8.84 -21.32 -3.85
N LEU A 411 8.28 -20.91 -2.71
CA LEU A 411 9.03 -20.59 -1.48
C LEU A 411 8.76 -21.59 -0.35
N GLY A 412 7.69 -22.37 -0.42
CA GLY A 412 7.18 -23.11 0.72
C GLY A 412 6.38 -22.24 1.69
N LYS A 413 5.50 -22.87 2.46
CA LYS A 413 4.52 -22.19 3.32
C LYS A 413 5.15 -21.35 4.43
N ASP A 414 6.31 -21.75 4.94
CA ASP A 414 6.92 -21.08 6.09
C ASP A 414 7.55 -19.74 5.71
N ARG A 415 8.28 -19.66 4.58
CA ARG A 415 8.83 -18.38 4.08
C ARG A 415 7.73 -17.40 3.67
N CYS A 416 6.62 -17.90 3.11
CA CYS A 416 5.46 -17.07 2.74
C CYS A 416 4.84 -16.31 3.94
N LYS A 417 5.01 -16.78 5.18
CA LYS A 417 4.50 -16.10 6.38
C LYS A 417 5.14 -14.73 6.63
N ARG A 418 6.24 -14.43 5.95
CA ARG A 418 6.96 -13.14 6.03
C ARG A 418 6.83 -12.26 4.79
N ALA A 419 6.02 -12.68 3.80
CA ALA A 419 5.77 -11.89 2.61
C ALA A 419 5.15 -10.53 2.99
N PHE A 420 5.76 -9.44 2.50
CA PHE A 420 5.38 -8.04 2.67
C PHE A 420 5.25 -7.61 4.14
N ALA A 421 6.31 -7.82 4.93
CA ALA A 421 6.36 -7.51 6.36
C ALA A 421 6.45 -6.01 6.69
N TYR A 422 5.87 -5.12 5.89
CA TYR A 422 6.14 -3.67 5.96
C TYR A 422 5.80 -2.99 7.29
N ARG A 423 4.84 -3.54 8.07
CA ARG A 423 4.54 -3.02 9.40
C ARG A 423 5.69 -3.23 10.38
N GLU A 424 6.46 -4.30 10.21
CA GLU A 424 7.66 -4.57 11.01
C GLU A 424 8.70 -3.46 10.85
N PHE A 425 8.88 -2.96 9.63
CA PHE A 425 9.86 -1.89 9.34
C PHE A 425 9.44 -0.59 10.01
N LEU A 426 8.15 -0.25 9.91
CA LEU A 426 7.58 0.95 10.53
C LEU A 426 7.63 0.87 12.06
N ASP A 427 7.25 -0.26 12.65
CA ASP A 427 7.28 -0.47 14.11
C ASP A 427 8.74 -0.47 14.64
N ALA A 428 9.72 -0.86 13.82
CA ALA A 428 11.15 -0.74 14.14
C ALA A 428 11.71 0.69 14.04
N GLY A 429 10.94 1.64 13.49
CA GLY A 429 11.31 3.05 13.36
C GLY A 429 11.90 3.45 12.01
N ALA A 430 11.83 2.59 10.99
CA ALA A 430 12.19 2.99 9.63
C ALA A 430 11.14 3.94 9.04
N ASN A 431 11.58 4.87 8.19
CA ASN A 431 10.65 5.62 7.36
C ASN A 431 10.03 4.67 6.33
N LEU A 432 8.71 4.69 6.20
CA LEU A 432 7.96 3.87 5.24
C LEU A 432 7.37 4.78 4.15
N ALA A 433 7.77 4.57 2.90
CA ALA A 433 7.23 5.25 1.73
C ALA A 433 6.38 4.27 0.90
N ILE A 434 5.13 4.63 0.60
CA ILE A 434 4.26 3.81 -0.26
C ILE A 434 4.39 4.27 -1.71
N GLY A 435 4.67 3.34 -2.61
CA GLY A 435 4.64 3.55 -4.05
C GLY A 435 3.70 2.58 -4.75
N SER A 436 3.40 2.84 -6.02
CA SER A 436 2.59 1.94 -6.85
C SER A 436 3.41 0.95 -7.66
N ASP A 437 4.66 1.31 -8.01
CA ASP A 437 5.43 0.65 -9.07
C ASP A 437 4.66 0.56 -10.38
N THR A 438 3.90 1.62 -10.68
CA THR A 438 3.19 1.75 -11.95
C THR A 438 4.18 1.81 -13.11
N PRO A 439 3.92 1.15 -14.26
CA PRO A 439 2.66 0.48 -14.62
C PRO A 439 2.48 -0.99 -14.20
N THR A 440 3.44 -1.59 -13.49
CA THR A 440 3.42 -3.00 -13.06
C THR A 440 2.23 -3.31 -12.16
N ALA A 441 1.89 -2.37 -11.28
CA ALA A 441 0.68 -2.43 -10.46
C ALA A 441 -0.26 -1.23 -10.68
N PRO A 442 -1.52 -1.30 -10.24
CA PRO A 442 -2.42 -0.16 -10.24
C PRO A 442 -1.84 1.02 -9.44
N HIS A 443 -1.96 2.23 -9.97
CA HIS A 443 -1.49 3.47 -9.32
C HIS A 443 -2.50 4.21 -8.44
N PRO A 444 -3.85 4.00 -8.51
CA PRO A 444 -4.78 4.71 -7.64
C PRO A 444 -4.46 4.48 -6.15
N THR A 445 -3.99 5.54 -5.49
CA THR A 445 -3.38 5.44 -4.16
C THR A 445 -4.38 4.91 -3.12
N LEU A 446 -5.63 5.42 -3.12
CA LEU A 446 -6.66 4.99 -2.17
C LEU A 446 -6.93 3.47 -2.22
N GLN A 447 -6.97 2.89 -3.43
CA GLN A 447 -7.12 1.46 -3.63
C GLN A 447 -5.86 0.68 -3.21
N ASN A 448 -4.67 1.24 -3.38
CA ASN A 448 -3.45 0.62 -2.84
C ASN A 448 -3.45 0.65 -1.30
N LEU A 449 -3.99 1.70 -0.68
CA LEU A 449 -4.16 1.76 0.79
C LEU A 449 -5.17 0.72 1.30
N TYR A 450 -6.16 0.32 0.50
CA TYR A 450 -7.03 -0.82 0.84
C TYR A 450 -6.19 -2.10 1.02
N VAL A 451 -5.29 -2.41 0.09
CA VAL A 451 -4.41 -3.60 0.22
C VAL A 451 -3.44 -3.43 1.40
N ALA A 452 -2.90 -2.23 1.60
CA ALA A 452 -1.97 -1.92 2.69
C ALA A 452 -2.56 -2.17 4.10
N THR A 453 -3.86 -1.93 4.23
CA THR A 453 -4.56 -1.92 5.53
C THR A 453 -5.38 -3.18 5.78
N THR A 454 -5.90 -3.81 4.72
CA THR A 454 -6.78 -4.99 4.85
C THR A 454 -6.07 -6.28 4.51
N ARG A 455 -4.98 -6.20 3.72
CA ARG A 455 -4.27 -7.36 3.17
C ARG A 455 -5.15 -8.26 2.29
N ARG A 456 -6.25 -7.71 1.75
CA ARG A 456 -7.22 -8.38 0.87
C ARG A 456 -6.97 -8.06 -0.59
N SER A 457 -7.60 -8.84 -1.47
CA SER A 457 -7.49 -8.65 -2.90
C SER A 457 -8.33 -7.47 -3.39
N LEU A 458 -7.70 -6.55 -4.10
CA LEU A 458 -8.39 -5.52 -4.90
C LEU A 458 -8.92 -6.12 -6.20
N ARG A 459 -8.23 -7.13 -6.75
CA ARG A 459 -8.58 -7.79 -8.02
C ARG A 459 -9.75 -8.77 -7.86
N GLU A 460 -9.86 -9.39 -6.69
CA GLU A 460 -10.94 -10.30 -6.30
C GLU A 460 -11.62 -9.76 -5.03
N PRO A 461 -12.37 -8.64 -5.10
CA PRO A 461 -12.89 -7.95 -3.91
C PRO A 461 -13.89 -8.78 -3.09
N GLU A 462 -14.53 -9.79 -3.71
CA GLU A 462 -15.39 -10.76 -3.03
C GLU A 462 -14.60 -11.81 -2.23
N ASN A 463 -13.30 -11.97 -2.51
CA ASN A 463 -12.43 -12.88 -1.80
C ASN A 463 -11.98 -12.24 -0.48
N THR A 464 -12.48 -12.78 0.64
CA THR A 464 -12.16 -12.27 1.98
C THR A 464 -10.83 -12.78 2.54
N GLN A 465 -10.11 -13.64 1.83
CA GLN A 465 -8.80 -14.13 2.26
C GLN A 465 -7.79 -12.98 2.37
N THR A 466 -6.90 -13.09 3.36
CA THR A 466 -5.85 -12.12 3.60
C THR A 466 -4.48 -12.79 3.58
N VAL A 467 -3.46 -12.01 3.22
CA VAL A 467 -2.05 -12.45 3.30
C VAL A 467 -1.38 -11.77 4.48
N ASN A 468 -0.89 -12.55 5.44
CA ASN A 468 -0.13 -12.06 6.60
C ASN A 468 -0.76 -10.82 7.27
N PRO A 469 -1.99 -10.94 7.81
CA PRO A 469 -2.75 -9.81 8.36
C PRO A 469 -2.05 -9.08 9.51
N ASP A 470 -1.14 -9.73 10.22
CA ASP A 470 -0.35 -9.13 11.30
C ASP A 470 0.58 -8.00 10.80
N PHE A 471 0.89 -7.98 9.50
CA PHE A 471 1.67 -6.90 8.87
C PHE A 471 0.80 -5.78 8.28
N ALA A 472 -0.50 -5.76 8.53
CA ALA A 472 -1.37 -4.67 8.09
C ALA A 472 -0.99 -3.32 8.72
N LEU A 473 -1.02 -2.26 7.92
CA LEU A 473 -0.95 -0.89 8.42
C LEU A 473 -2.32 -0.45 8.96
N THR A 474 -2.31 0.45 9.94
CA THR A 474 -3.53 1.24 10.20
C THR A 474 -3.76 2.23 9.05
N LEU A 475 -4.99 2.71 8.87
CA LEU A 475 -5.30 3.67 7.83
C LEU A 475 -4.46 4.96 7.94
N SER A 476 -4.29 5.48 9.16
CA SER A 476 -3.42 6.64 9.40
C SER A 476 -1.97 6.38 9.01
N GLN A 477 -1.41 5.21 9.34
CA GLN A 477 -0.05 4.84 8.92
C GLN A 477 0.05 4.75 7.40
N ALA A 478 -0.93 4.14 6.74
CA ALA A 478 -0.93 4.00 5.29
C ALA A 478 -1.03 5.37 4.58
N VAL A 479 -1.92 6.26 5.03
CA VAL A 479 -2.03 7.63 4.51
C VAL A 479 -0.75 8.42 4.76
N SER A 480 -0.19 8.36 5.98
CA SER A 480 1.07 9.04 6.30
C SER A 480 2.24 8.51 5.47
N SER A 481 2.32 7.21 5.20
CA SER A 481 3.35 6.61 4.35
C SER A 481 3.24 6.97 2.88
N ALA A 482 2.01 7.15 2.35
CA ALA A 482 1.76 7.61 0.98
C ALA A 482 1.84 9.14 0.79
N THR A 483 2.11 9.88 1.87
CA THR A 483 2.20 11.34 1.86
C THR A 483 3.51 11.80 2.50
N TYR A 484 3.55 11.94 3.82
CA TYR A 484 4.73 12.37 4.57
C TYR A 484 5.91 11.42 4.40
N GLY A 485 5.69 10.10 4.45
CA GLY A 485 6.76 9.10 4.32
C GLY A 485 7.45 9.15 2.96
N SER A 486 6.66 9.28 1.90
CA SER A 486 7.16 9.54 0.54
C SER A 486 7.87 10.90 0.43
N ALA A 487 7.29 11.99 0.98
CA ALA A 487 7.95 13.30 0.99
C ALA A 487 9.30 13.27 1.73
N TYR A 488 9.36 12.62 2.89
CA TYR A 488 10.57 12.44 3.67
C TYR A 488 11.62 11.67 2.88
N SER A 489 11.21 10.64 2.13
CA SER A 489 12.15 9.81 1.37
C SER A 489 12.91 10.57 0.28
N CYS A 490 12.45 11.76 -0.14
CA CYS A 490 13.11 12.60 -1.15
C CYS A 490 13.38 14.04 -0.66
N PHE A 491 13.49 14.25 0.66
CA PHE A 491 13.78 15.56 1.28
C PHE A 491 12.75 16.67 0.97
N ALA A 492 11.49 16.30 0.70
CA ALA A 492 10.41 17.23 0.37
C ALA A 492 9.49 17.54 1.58
N GLU A 493 9.70 16.89 2.73
CA GLU A 493 8.82 16.98 3.89
C GLU A 493 8.77 18.36 4.55
N SER A 494 9.73 19.25 4.24
CA SER A 494 9.74 20.62 4.75
C SER A 494 8.64 21.48 4.14
N TRP A 495 8.21 21.18 2.92
CA TRP A 495 7.27 22.01 2.16
C TRP A 495 6.02 21.25 1.66
N THR A 496 6.01 19.91 1.68
CA THR A 496 4.83 19.10 1.33
C THR A 496 4.69 17.83 2.21
N GLY A 497 3.81 16.91 1.83
CA GLY A 497 3.56 15.63 2.52
C GLY A 497 2.67 15.71 3.77
N SER A 498 2.25 16.89 4.20
CA SER A 498 1.27 17.04 5.30
C SER A 498 0.51 18.36 5.19
N LEU A 499 -0.70 18.42 5.77
CA LEU A 499 -1.46 19.66 5.91
C LEU A 499 -1.03 20.37 7.19
N ALA A 500 -0.12 21.33 7.06
CA ALA A 500 0.40 22.12 8.18
C ALA A 500 0.69 23.55 7.74
N VAL A 501 0.59 24.50 8.68
CA VAL A 501 0.91 25.91 8.42
C VAL A 501 2.32 26.05 7.82
N SER A 502 2.47 27.00 6.89
CA SER A 502 3.67 27.29 6.10
C SER A 502 4.05 26.26 5.03
N LYS A 503 3.37 25.11 4.94
CA LYS A 503 3.56 24.17 3.83
C LYS A 503 2.73 24.57 2.60
N LYS A 504 3.12 24.08 1.42
CA LYS A 504 2.33 24.21 0.20
C LYS A 504 0.99 23.52 0.38
N ALA A 505 -0.07 24.13 -0.12
CA ALA A 505 -1.41 23.53 -0.14
C ALA A 505 -1.50 22.48 -1.27
N ASN A 506 -0.82 21.35 -1.05
CA ASN A 506 -0.91 20.15 -1.87
C ASN A 506 -1.82 19.17 -1.15
N PHE A 507 -3.03 18.97 -1.65
CA PHE A 507 -4.05 18.16 -1.00
C PHE A 507 -4.99 17.50 -2.01
N VAL A 508 -5.68 16.48 -1.54
CA VAL A 508 -6.69 15.76 -2.31
C VAL A 508 -8.02 15.78 -1.55
N VAL A 509 -9.09 16.15 -2.24
CA VAL A 509 -10.47 16.07 -1.74
C VAL A 509 -11.07 14.76 -2.20
N THR A 510 -11.61 14.00 -1.27
CA THR A 510 -12.05 12.62 -1.50
C THR A 510 -13.49 12.41 -1.02
N LYS A 511 -14.24 11.62 -1.79
CA LYS A 511 -15.49 11.00 -1.36
C LYS A 511 -15.15 9.61 -0.85
N MET A 512 -15.02 9.49 0.47
CA MET A 512 -14.65 8.25 1.15
C MET A 512 -15.22 8.22 2.57
N GLU A 513 -15.12 7.06 3.21
CA GLU A 513 -15.24 6.90 4.65
C GLU A 513 -13.84 6.64 5.22
N TRP A 514 -13.57 7.06 6.45
CA TRP A 514 -12.30 6.75 7.13
C TRP A 514 -12.29 5.31 7.67
N ASP A 515 -12.47 4.36 6.77
CA ASP A 515 -12.55 2.93 7.04
C ASP A 515 -11.75 2.15 5.98
N PRO A 516 -10.84 1.24 6.39
CA PRO A 516 -10.04 0.42 5.48
C PRO A 516 -10.83 -0.33 4.41
N ILE A 517 -11.99 -0.91 4.74
CA ILE A 517 -12.75 -1.75 3.80
C ILE A 517 -13.41 -0.90 2.73
N SER A 518 -13.90 0.29 3.09
CA SER A 518 -14.58 1.22 2.19
C SER A 518 -13.68 1.78 1.08
N LEU A 519 -12.35 1.77 1.27
CA LEU A 519 -11.36 2.38 0.37
C LEU A 519 -11.43 1.87 -1.07
N VAL A 520 -11.87 0.62 -1.28
CA VAL A 520 -12.07 0.07 -2.63
C VAL A 520 -13.05 0.91 -3.47
N ARG A 521 -14.00 1.60 -2.82
CA ARG A 521 -15.00 2.49 -3.45
C ARG A 521 -14.67 3.97 -3.30
N ALA A 522 -13.55 4.32 -2.67
CA ALA A 522 -13.18 5.71 -2.46
C ALA A 522 -12.82 6.39 -3.77
N GLN A 523 -13.23 7.66 -3.91
CA GLN A 523 -13.05 8.44 -5.13
C GLN A 523 -12.33 9.75 -4.83
N VAL A 524 -11.38 10.10 -5.69
CA VAL A 524 -10.79 11.44 -5.73
C VAL A 524 -11.79 12.36 -6.43
N CYS A 525 -12.19 13.44 -5.77
CA CYS A 525 -13.04 14.47 -6.35
C CYS A 525 -12.21 15.58 -6.98
N GLU A 526 -11.13 15.96 -6.29
CA GLU A 526 -10.29 17.08 -6.67
C GLU A 526 -8.86 16.86 -6.16
N THR A 527 -7.88 17.10 -7.02
CA THR A 527 -6.47 17.17 -6.64
C THR A 527 -6.02 18.61 -6.74
N VAL A 528 -5.47 19.12 -5.66
CA VAL A 528 -5.06 20.52 -5.51
C VAL A 528 -3.55 20.55 -5.33
N ARG A 529 -2.85 21.21 -6.25
CA ARG A 529 -1.40 21.46 -6.18
C ARG A 529 -1.15 22.95 -6.19
N SER A 530 -0.36 23.44 -5.25
CA SER A 530 0.14 24.82 -5.28
C SER A 530 1.30 24.95 -6.26
N ALA A 531 1.25 25.98 -7.11
CA ALA A 531 2.34 26.28 -8.03
C ALA A 531 3.62 26.68 -7.26
N ASP A 532 4.77 26.60 -7.92
CA ASP A 532 6.04 27.05 -7.35
C ASP A 532 6.19 28.58 -7.38
N THR A 533 5.32 29.26 -8.13
CA THR A 533 5.19 30.71 -8.18
C THR A 533 4.13 31.20 -7.17
N PRO A 534 4.44 32.12 -6.25
CA PRO A 534 3.53 32.59 -5.19
C PRO A 534 2.21 33.24 -5.66
N MET A 535 2.03 33.48 -6.96
CA MET A 535 0.93 34.28 -7.50
C MET A 535 -0.19 33.46 -8.15
N ASP A 536 -0.04 32.14 -8.27
CA ASP A 536 -1.03 31.31 -8.95
C ASP A 536 -1.96 30.59 -7.96
N LEU A 537 -3.26 30.57 -8.28
CA LEU A 537 -4.20 29.72 -7.55
C LEU A 537 -3.76 28.26 -7.68
N PRO A 538 -4.02 27.42 -6.67
CA PRO A 538 -3.72 26.00 -6.79
C PRO A 538 -4.37 25.40 -8.05
N LEU A 539 -3.59 24.64 -8.82
CA LEU A 539 -4.10 23.87 -9.95
C LEU A 539 -5.05 22.80 -9.43
N ARG A 540 -6.25 22.74 -10.01
CA ARG A 540 -7.34 21.85 -9.61
C ARG A 540 -7.62 20.86 -10.73
N TYR A 541 -7.34 19.58 -10.46
CA TYR A 541 -7.69 18.49 -11.37
C TYR A 541 -8.96 17.81 -10.86
N LYS A 542 -10.02 17.83 -11.67
CA LYS A 542 -11.22 17.03 -11.40
C LYS A 542 -11.01 15.64 -11.97
N SER A 543 -11.24 14.62 -11.16
CA SER A 543 -11.33 13.25 -11.66
C SER A 543 -12.52 13.15 -12.62
N ALA A 544 -12.29 12.66 -13.85
CA ALA A 544 -13.39 12.10 -14.63
C ALA A 544 -13.89 10.88 -13.86
N SER A 545 -15.21 10.68 -13.75
CA SER A 545 -15.81 9.61 -12.96
C SER A 545 -15.12 8.26 -13.22
N ASN A 546 -14.22 7.85 -12.31
CA ASN A 546 -13.67 6.51 -12.26
C ASN A 546 -14.75 5.60 -11.65
N GLU A 547 -15.77 5.29 -12.45
CA GLU A 547 -16.40 3.98 -12.29
C GLU A 547 -15.36 2.94 -12.71
N LEU A 548 -14.57 2.49 -11.74
CA LEU A 548 -14.07 1.11 -11.81
C LEU A 548 -15.31 0.25 -12.11
N PRO A 549 -15.29 -0.63 -13.13
CA PRO A 549 -16.45 -1.47 -13.40
C PRO A 549 -16.59 -2.45 -12.23
N LEU A 550 -17.31 -2.03 -11.19
CA LEU A 550 -17.94 -2.93 -10.24
C LEU A 550 -18.88 -3.77 -11.08
N ARG A 551 -18.46 -5.02 -11.33
CA ARG A 551 -19.22 -6.06 -12.02
C ARG A 551 -20.66 -6.05 -11.51
N THR A 552 -21.55 -5.42 -12.25
CA THR A 552 -22.97 -5.74 -12.18
C THR A 552 -23.20 -6.81 -13.23
N SER A 553 -23.55 -8.01 -12.78
CA SER A 553 -24.04 -9.06 -13.66
C SER A 553 -25.30 -8.52 -14.36
N GLN A 554 -25.16 -8.02 -15.59
CA GLN A 554 -26.33 -7.84 -16.44
C GLN A 554 -26.86 -9.24 -16.76
N LYS A 555 -27.93 -9.63 -16.05
CA LYS A 555 -28.77 -10.75 -16.43
C LYS A 555 -29.29 -10.45 -17.84
N ALA A 556 -28.82 -11.23 -18.81
CA ALA A 556 -29.48 -11.35 -20.09
C ALA A 556 -30.94 -11.77 -19.85
N THR A 557 -31.87 -10.91 -20.21
CA THR A 557 -33.31 -11.18 -20.18
C THR A 557 -33.73 -11.90 -21.45
N GLY A 558 -34.41 -13.04 -21.26
CA GLY A 558 -35.29 -13.72 -22.23
C GLY A 558 -34.65 -14.97 -22.84
N GLU A 559 -35.26 -16.16 -22.85
CA GLU A 559 -36.59 -16.67 -22.45
C GLU A 559 -36.48 -18.20 -22.25
N ASN A 560 -37.47 -18.79 -21.55
CA ASN A 560 -37.82 -20.22 -21.42
C ASN A 560 -37.01 -21.15 -20.49
N SER A 561 -37.51 -21.35 -19.26
CA SER A 561 -38.07 -22.64 -18.79
C SER A 561 -38.37 -22.62 -17.27
N GLN A 562 -39.42 -23.35 -16.85
CA GLN A 562 -40.06 -23.36 -15.52
C GLN A 562 -39.22 -24.00 -14.38
N PRO A 563 -39.55 -23.74 -13.09
CA PRO A 563 -38.69 -24.05 -11.95
C PRO A 563 -38.92 -25.46 -11.36
N LYS A 564 -37.88 -26.03 -10.73
CA LYS A 564 -38.01 -27.13 -9.74
C LYS A 564 -37.40 -26.71 -8.41
N THR A 565 -38.07 -27.21 -7.38
CA THR A 565 -38.11 -26.91 -5.93
C THR A 565 -36.81 -27.03 -5.13
N GLU A 566 -36.71 -26.17 -4.11
CA GLU A 566 -35.81 -26.22 -2.96
C GLU A 566 -36.24 -27.29 -1.94
N GLU A 567 -35.32 -28.15 -1.48
CA GLU A 567 -35.28 -28.73 -0.13
C GLU A 567 -34.05 -29.66 -0.04
N ASP A 568 -32.98 -29.20 0.64
CA ASP A 568 -31.99 -30.01 1.39
C ASP A 568 -30.71 -29.20 1.72
N VAL A 569 -30.83 -28.02 2.34
CA VAL A 569 -29.68 -27.33 2.97
C VAL A 569 -30.12 -26.60 4.25
N ALA A 570 -30.70 -27.32 5.23
CA ALA A 570 -31.09 -26.71 6.50
C ALA A 570 -30.37 -27.29 7.73
N GLY A 571 -29.69 -28.45 7.63
CA GLY A 571 -29.12 -29.14 8.80
C GLY A 571 -27.74 -28.67 9.28
N THR A 572 -26.95 -27.98 8.44
CA THR A 572 -25.54 -27.65 8.73
C THR A 572 -25.30 -26.19 9.11
N ALA A 573 -26.25 -25.28 8.87
CA ALA A 573 -26.13 -23.85 9.16
C ALA A 573 -26.32 -23.48 10.64
N GLU A 574 -27.11 -24.27 11.40
CA GLU A 574 -27.43 -23.94 12.80
C GLU A 574 -26.27 -24.20 13.78
N ARG A 575 -25.37 -25.14 13.50
CA ARG A 575 -24.21 -25.40 14.38
C ARG A 575 -23.04 -24.42 14.20
N MET A 576 -22.91 -23.77 13.05
CA MET A 576 -21.86 -22.75 12.80
C MET A 576 -22.27 -21.33 13.24
N SER A 577 -23.57 -21.02 13.33
CA SER A 577 -24.04 -19.69 13.76
C SER A 577 -23.90 -19.46 15.28
N GLN A 578 -23.91 -20.52 16.09
CA GLN A 578 -23.80 -20.40 17.54
C GLN A 578 -22.35 -20.15 18.03
N SER A 579 -21.32 -20.62 17.30
CA SER A 579 -19.92 -20.40 17.66
C SER A 579 -19.43 -18.99 17.29
N SER A 580 -19.91 -18.45 16.15
CA SER A 580 -19.60 -17.09 15.69
C SER A 580 -20.27 -16.01 16.55
N SER A 581 -21.50 -16.24 17.02
CA SER A 581 -22.21 -15.29 17.90
C SER A 581 -21.53 -15.11 19.27
N SER A 582 -20.87 -16.16 19.78
CA SER A 582 -20.17 -16.14 21.08
C SER A 582 -18.91 -15.28 21.07
N ALA A 583 -18.13 -15.31 19.98
CA ALA A 583 -16.92 -14.50 19.82
C ALA A 583 -17.25 -13.03 19.57
N VAL A 584 -18.26 -12.77 18.74
CA VAL A 584 -18.77 -11.41 18.45
C VAL A 584 -19.32 -10.75 19.72
N ALA A 585 -20.08 -11.48 20.54
CA ALA A 585 -20.58 -10.95 21.81
C ALA A 585 -19.47 -10.63 22.82
N LYS A 586 -18.38 -11.42 22.84
CA LYS A 586 -17.21 -11.15 23.68
C LYS A 586 -16.46 -9.89 23.23
N GLN A 587 -16.25 -9.73 21.92
CA GLN A 587 -15.56 -8.57 21.37
C GLN A 587 -16.37 -7.29 21.56
N ARG A 588 -17.69 -7.35 21.37
CA ARG A 588 -18.60 -6.22 21.64
C ARG A 588 -18.54 -5.78 23.10
N ALA A 589 -18.60 -6.72 24.04
CA ALA A 589 -18.47 -6.43 25.47
C ALA A 589 -17.11 -5.80 25.83
N LEU A 590 -16.01 -6.26 25.22
CA LEU A 590 -14.69 -5.69 25.40
C LEU A 590 -14.61 -4.26 24.86
N ASN A 591 -15.16 -4.03 23.67
CA ASN A 591 -15.18 -2.72 23.01
C ASN A 591 -16.02 -1.70 23.82
N GLU A 592 -17.17 -2.10 24.35
CA GLU A 592 -18.00 -1.26 25.23
C GLU A 592 -17.25 -0.87 26.51
N MET A 593 -16.49 -1.81 27.11
CA MET A 593 -15.67 -1.52 28.27
C MET A 593 -14.49 -0.59 27.93
N HIS A 594 -13.82 -0.80 26.79
CA HIS A 594 -12.70 0.04 26.35
C HIS A 594 -13.14 1.47 26.03
N ALA A 595 -14.27 1.63 25.34
CA ALA A 595 -14.84 2.93 24.99
C ALA A 595 -15.17 3.76 26.25
N ARG A 596 -15.61 3.10 27.32
CA ARG A 596 -16.01 3.77 28.56
C ARG A 596 -14.85 4.06 29.51
N LEU A 597 -13.83 3.21 29.51
CA LEU A 597 -12.66 3.31 30.40
C LEU A 597 -11.46 3.99 29.74
N GLY A 598 -11.59 4.43 28.48
CA GLY A 598 -10.51 5.07 27.72
C GLY A 598 -9.31 4.15 27.46
N GLY A 599 -9.56 2.85 27.23
CA GLY A 599 -8.50 1.85 26.98
C GLY A 599 -7.73 1.38 28.22
N LYS A 600 -8.33 1.50 29.41
CA LYS A 600 -7.71 1.15 30.71
C LYS A 600 -8.31 -0.09 31.38
N ILE A 601 -8.88 -1.03 30.63
CA ILE A 601 -9.46 -2.25 31.24
C ILE A 601 -8.37 -3.05 31.97
N GLU A 602 -7.14 -2.98 31.46
CA GLU A 602 -5.95 -3.58 32.00
C GLU A 602 -5.63 -2.98 33.38
N ASP A 603 -5.85 -1.67 33.59
CA ASP A 603 -5.62 -0.95 34.86
C ASP A 603 -6.57 -1.39 36.00
N ILE A 604 -7.76 -1.92 35.68
CA ILE A 604 -8.63 -2.58 36.67
C ILE A 604 -7.95 -3.84 37.24
N LEU A 605 -7.13 -4.51 36.43
CA LEU A 605 -6.71 -5.88 36.68
C LEU A 605 -5.24 -5.97 37.13
N VAL A 606 -4.41 -4.95 36.85
CA VAL A 606 -2.96 -4.96 37.10
C VAL A 606 -2.59 -5.13 38.56
N LYS A 607 -3.31 -4.46 39.50
CA LYS A 607 -2.69 -4.27 40.81
C LYS A 607 -2.73 -5.49 41.75
N ARG A 608 -3.66 -6.44 41.63
CA ARG A 608 -3.67 -7.71 42.41
C ARG A 608 -4.50 -8.87 41.82
N ILE A 609 -5.17 -8.70 40.67
CA ILE A 609 -6.20 -9.63 40.18
C ILE A 609 -5.68 -10.35 38.93
N GLN A 610 -4.91 -11.43 39.12
CA GLN A 610 -4.47 -12.26 37.98
C GLN A 610 -5.53 -13.28 37.57
N PRO A 611 -5.77 -13.56 36.27
CA PRO A 611 -6.50 -14.74 35.83
C PRO A 611 -5.88 -16.03 36.39
N LYS A 612 -6.65 -17.12 36.46
CA LYS A 612 -6.24 -18.39 37.09
C LYS A 612 -5.00 -19.06 36.45
N GLU A 613 -4.60 -18.62 35.26
CA GLU A 613 -3.43 -19.10 34.55
C GLU A 613 -2.26 -18.16 34.85
N LYS A 614 -1.21 -18.69 35.49
CA LYS A 614 0.02 -17.95 35.77
C LYS A 614 0.64 -17.54 34.44
N VAL A 615 0.54 -16.27 34.09
CA VAL A 615 1.28 -15.64 33.00
C VAL A 615 2.44 -14.88 33.64
N ALA A 616 3.67 -15.11 33.19
CA ALA A 616 4.83 -14.36 33.67
C ALA A 616 4.67 -12.88 33.31
N GLU A 617 5.24 -11.96 34.10
CA GLU A 617 5.13 -10.50 33.88
C GLU A 617 5.54 -10.08 32.45
N ASP A 618 6.40 -10.88 31.84
CA ASP A 618 7.01 -10.72 30.52
C ASP A 618 6.07 -11.13 29.36
N GLU A 619 5.16 -12.08 29.59
CA GLU A 619 4.13 -12.48 28.61
C GLU A 619 2.94 -11.49 28.58
N TRP A 620 2.84 -10.61 29.57
CA TRP A 620 1.77 -9.61 29.68
C TRP A 620 1.82 -8.54 28.57
N ARG A 621 2.98 -8.37 27.92
CA ARG A 621 3.18 -7.46 26.77
C ARG A 621 3.00 -8.15 25.41
N CYS A 622 2.78 -9.46 25.38
CA CYS A 622 2.53 -10.20 24.15
C CYS A 622 1.04 -10.22 23.82
N LYS A 623 0.70 -9.80 22.59
CA LYS A 623 -0.64 -9.68 21.99
C LYS A 623 -1.38 -11.02 21.79
N ALA A 624 -1.38 -11.94 22.76
CA ALA A 624 -2.26 -13.11 22.73
C ALA A 624 -3.60 -12.76 23.41
N PRO A 625 -4.77 -13.05 22.81
CA PRO A 625 -6.06 -12.72 23.43
C PRO A 625 -6.27 -13.55 24.69
N MET A 626 -6.32 -12.88 25.86
CA MET A 626 -6.66 -13.51 27.14
C MET A 626 -7.96 -14.32 27.03
N ARG A 627 -7.95 -15.59 27.45
CA ARG A 627 -9.15 -16.43 27.49
C ARG A 627 -10.01 -16.09 28.71
N TRP A 628 -10.87 -15.09 28.57
CA TRP A 628 -11.87 -14.76 29.59
C TRP A 628 -12.98 -15.82 29.67
N LYS A 629 -13.32 -16.25 30.88
CA LYS A 629 -14.59 -16.94 31.12
C LYS A 629 -15.74 -15.97 30.80
N LYS A 630 -16.63 -16.38 29.88
CA LYS A 630 -17.75 -15.56 29.37
C LYS A 630 -18.60 -14.93 30.49
N GLY A 631 -18.82 -15.65 31.58
CA GLY A 631 -19.57 -15.17 32.75
C GLY A 631 -18.86 -14.07 33.54
N LEU A 632 -17.52 -14.16 33.72
CA LEU A 632 -16.75 -13.14 34.42
C LEU A 632 -16.70 -11.82 33.62
N LEU A 633 -16.49 -11.92 32.31
CA LEU A 633 -16.45 -10.73 31.45
C LEU A 633 -17.79 -9.98 31.47
N ARG A 634 -18.91 -10.72 31.36
CA ARG A 634 -20.26 -10.13 31.48
C ARG A 634 -20.49 -9.45 32.83
N ALA A 635 -20.05 -10.05 33.92
CA ALA A 635 -20.20 -9.46 35.25
C ALA A 635 -19.40 -8.15 35.38
N LEU A 636 -18.16 -8.12 34.87
CA LEU A 636 -17.32 -6.92 34.87
C LEU A 636 -17.92 -5.80 34.00
N THR A 637 -18.49 -6.13 32.83
CA THR A 637 -19.19 -5.15 31.99
C THR A 637 -20.38 -4.51 32.73
N LYS A 638 -21.12 -5.30 33.52
CA LYS A 638 -22.23 -4.75 34.33
C LYS A 638 -21.71 -3.88 35.48
N LEU A 639 -20.62 -4.28 36.14
CA LEU A 639 -20.03 -3.53 37.25
C LEU A 639 -19.56 -2.13 36.81
N VAL A 640 -18.90 -2.00 35.65
CA VAL A 640 -18.40 -0.71 35.14
C VAL A 640 -19.51 0.22 34.60
N ARG A 641 -20.76 -0.24 34.53
CA ARG A 641 -21.94 0.59 34.22
C ARG A 641 -22.49 1.31 35.45
N LEU A 642 -22.09 0.91 36.67
CA LEU A 642 -22.41 1.66 37.89
C LEU A 642 -21.60 2.96 37.96
N ASP A 643 -22.15 3.97 38.62
CA ASP A 643 -21.47 5.25 38.84
C ASP A 643 -20.39 5.15 39.93
N VAL A 644 -19.28 4.49 39.59
CA VAL A 644 -18.15 4.18 40.48
C VAL A 644 -16.82 4.33 39.75
N THR A 645 -15.78 4.72 40.49
CA THR A 645 -14.44 4.87 39.91
C THR A 645 -13.74 3.51 39.74
N ILE A 646 -12.78 3.43 38.81
CA ILE A 646 -11.93 2.24 38.62
C ILE A 646 -11.20 1.88 39.92
N GLN A 647 -10.70 2.88 40.65
CA GLN A 647 -9.97 2.65 41.90
C GLN A 647 -10.89 2.04 42.98
N GLU A 648 -12.13 2.53 43.09
CA GLU A 648 -13.13 2.00 44.04
C GLU A 648 -13.54 0.55 43.69
N ILE A 649 -13.70 0.24 42.40
CA ILE A 649 -13.91 -1.14 41.93
C ILE A 649 -12.74 -2.04 42.34
N ASN A 650 -11.51 -1.59 42.13
CA ASN A 650 -10.31 -2.36 42.44
C ASN A 650 -10.18 -2.65 43.93
N ASP A 651 -10.42 -1.64 44.78
CA ASP A 651 -10.29 -1.76 46.22
C ASP A 651 -11.31 -2.76 46.80
N LEU A 652 -12.57 -2.71 46.32
CA LEU A 652 -13.63 -3.62 46.75
C LEU A 652 -13.39 -5.07 46.30
N LEU A 653 -12.95 -5.28 45.06
CA LEU A 653 -12.61 -6.61 44.55
C LEU A 653 -11.40 -7.19 45.29
N CYS A 654 -10.36 -6.38 45.55
CA CYS A 654 -9.21 -6.79 46.34
C CYS A 654 -9.62 -7.20 47.76
N ALA A 655 -10.45 -6.39 48.43
CA ALA A 655 -10.94 -6.69 49.78
C ALA A 655 -11.68 -8.03 49.83
N ARG A 656 -12.45 -8.37 48.79
CA ARG A 656 -13.19 -9.64 48.72
C ARG A 656 -12.27 -10.83 48.51
N VAL A 657 -11.29 -10.70 47.63
CA VAL A 657 -10.25 -11.72 47.40
C VAL A 657 -9.45 -11.98 48.69
N ASP A 658 -9.06 -10.91 49.39
CA ASP A 658 -8.31 -10.98 50.65
C ASP A 658 -9.16 -11.61 51.79
N SER A 659 -10.46 -11.36 51.83
CA SER A 659 -11.38 -12.02 52.78
C SER A 659 -11.43 -13.53 52.54
N ARG A 660 -11.63 -13.95 51.29
CA ARG A 660 -11.66 -15.37 50.90
C ARG A 660 -10.33 -16.07 51.23
N GLN A 661 -9.20 -15.41 51.01
CA GLN A 661 -7.90 -15.97 51.34
C GLN A 661 -7.72 -16.21 52.84
N ARG A 662 -8.19 -15.26 53.67
CA ARG A 662 -8.17 -15.38 55.13
C ARG A 662 -9.05 -16.54 55.63
N GLU A 663 -10.25 -16.68 55.08
CA GLU A 663 -11.15 -17.81 55.37
C GLU A 663 -10.56 -19.17 54.96
N GLY A 664 -9.75 -19.18 53.90
CA GLY A 664 -9.01 -20.36 53.43
C GLY A 664 -7.67 -20.62 54.15
N GLY A 665 -7.38 -19.94 55.26
CA GLY A 665 -6.17 -20.16 56.06
C GLY A 665 -4.87 -19.63 55.44
N ARG A 666 -4.94 -18.74 54.44
CA ARG A 666 -3.77 -18.10 53.81
C ARG A 666 -3.59 -16.68 54.38
N SER A 667 -2.37 -16.34 54.82
CA SER A 667 -2.04 -15.01 55.35
C SER A 667 -1.14 -14.23 54.38
N GLY A 668 -1.52 -12.99 54.06
CA GLY A 668 -0.78 -12.05 53.22
C GLY A 668 -1.53 -11.70 51.91
N PRO A 669 -1.21 -10.56 51.26
CA PRO A 669 -1.83 -10.17 50.00
C PRO A 669 -1.42 -11.14 48.89
N GLY A 670 -2.28 -12.11 48.58
CA GLY A 670 -1.99 -13.13 47.57
C GLY A 670 -2.58 -12.79 46.19
N ASN A 671 -1.83 -13.07 45.12
CA ASN A 671 -2.26 -12.96 43.72
C ASN A 671 -3.32 -14.03 43.34
N SER A 672 -4.49 -14.03 43.96
CA SER A 672 -5.58 -14.94 43.57
C SER A 672 -6.57 -14.27 42.64
N ALA A 673 -7.00 -15.01 41.62
CA ALA A 673 -8.01 -14.57 40.67
C ALA A 673 -9.34 -14.19 41.33
N VAL A 674 -9.95 -13.13 40.78
CA VAL A 674 -11.35 -12.75 41.05
C VAL A 674 -12.28 -13.76 40.40
N ARG A 675 -13.30 -14.17 41.16
CA ARG A 675 -14.40 -15.02 40.71
C ARG A 675 -15.58 -14.15 40.28
N GLN A 676 -16.37 -14.66 39.35
CA GLN A 676 -17.60 -14.02 38.91
C GLN A 676 -18.56 -13.70 40.08
N THR A 677 -18.63 -14.57 41.08
CA THR A 677 -19.43 -14.37 42.29
C THR A 677 -19.00 -13.13 43.08
N GLU A 678 -17.69 -12.88 43.18
CA GLU A 678 -17.14 -11.73 43.92
C GLU A 678 -17.45 -10.41 43.20
N VAL A 679 -17.55 -10.43 41.87
CA VAL A 679 -17.99 -9.28 41.07
C VAL A 679 -19.44 -8.93 41.37
N TYR A 680 -20.33 -9.91 41.47
CA TYR A 680 -21.73 -9.67 41.82
C TYR A 680 -21.91 -9.21 43.26
N GLU A 681 -21.17 -9.76 44.21
CA GLU A 681 -21.20 -9.28 45.60
C GLU A 681 -20.77 -7.82 45.72
N VAL A 682 -19.74 -7.40 44.96
CA VAL A 682 -19.34 -5.99 44.88
C VAL A 682 -20.42 -5.14 44.23
N MET A 683 -21.05 -5.62 43.15
CA MET A 683 -22.18 -4.91 42.53
C MET A 683 -23.34 -4.70 43.52
N ASP A 684 -23.70 -5.73 44.30
CA ASP A 684 -24.79 -5.64 45.27
C ASP A 684 -24.45 -4.73 46.44
N HIS A 685 -23.19 -4.74 46.89
CA HIS A 685 -22.69 -3.79 47.88
C HIS A 685 -22.79 -2.34 47.39
N LEU A 686 -22.37 -2.06 46.16
CA LEU A 686 -22.43 -0.74 45.55
C LEU A 686 -23.87 -0.27 45.32
N LYS A 687 -24.78 -1.17 44.91
CA LYS A 687 -26.22 -0.88 44.81
C LYS A 687 -26.82 -0.55 46.18
N ALA A 688 -26.46 -1.29 47.23
CA ALA A 688 -26.90 -1.01 48.60
C ALA A 688 -26.38 0.34 49.12
N MET A 689 -25.24 0.81 48.61
CA MET A 689 -24.71 2.16 48.84
C MET A 689 -25.36 3.26 47.99
N GLY A 690 -26.38 2.93 47.18
CA GLY A 690 -27.10 3.90 46.35
C GLY A 690 -26.43 4.26 45.03
N ARG A 691 -25.45 3.46 44.56
CA ARG A 691 -24.82 3.67 43.24
C ARG A 691 -25.75 3.20 42.13
N GLY A 692 -26.27 4.14 41.34
CA GLY A 692 -27.12 3.87 40.18
C GLY A 692 -26.34 3.49 38.91
N MET A 693 -27.05 2.98 37.90
CA MET A 693 -26.47 2.80 36.56
C MET A 693 -26.40 4.14 35.83
N ASN A 694 -25.26 4.43 35.23
CA ASN A 694 -25.05 5.62 34.42
C ASN A 694 -25.79 5.47 33.08
N SER A 695 -26.75 6.37 32.80
CA SER A 695 -27.52 6.37 31.56
C SER A 695 -26.61 6.64 30.36
N VAL A 696 -26.48 5.67 29.45
CA VAL A 696 -25.91 5.88 28.12
C VAL A 696 -27.10 6.04 27.17
N SER A 697 -27.14 7.14 26.44
CA SER A 697 -28.10 7.36 25.36
C SER A 697 -27.82 6.42 24.20
N GLY A 698 -28.75 5.49 23.93
CA GLY A 698 -28.76 4.65 22.73
C GLY A 698 -29.31 3.25 23.01
N ASP A 699 -30.61 3.07 22.73
CA ASP A 699 -31.34 1.82 22.50
C ASP A 699 -30.98 0.60 23.36
N ASP A 700 -31.51 0.55 24.59
CA ASP A 700 -31.71 -0.70 25.36
C ASP A 700 -33.22 -1.01 25.40
N HIS A 701 -33.74 -1.60 24.33
CA HIS A 701 -34.89 -2.49 24.42
C HIS A 701 -34.44 -3.91 24.08
N ASP A 702 -34.95 -4.84 24.87
CA ASP A 702 -34.79 -6.30 24.81
C ASP A 702 -33.49 -6.86 25.42
N MET A 703 -33.61 -7.32 26.67
CA MET A 703 -33.22 -8.66 27.14
C MET A 703 -33.51 -8.75 28.65
N GLU A 704 -34.79 -8.81 29.00
CA GLU A 704 -35.22 -9.42 30.26
C GLU A 704 -35.16 -10.95 30.14
N ASP A 705 -34.76 -11.57 31.25
CA ASP A 705 -34.80 -12.98 31.64
C ASP A 705 -35.17 -14.05 30.59
N VAL A 706 -34.21 -14.93 30.31
CA VAL A 706 -34.52 -16.34 30.04
C VAL A 706 -33.59 -17.22 30.87
N GLY A 707 -34.16 -17.75 31.95
CA GLY A 707 -34.01 -19.13 32.41
C GLY A 707 -32.63 -19.63 32.77
N GLU A 708 -32.38 -19.75 34.07
CA GLU A 708 -31.55 -20.82 34.62
C GLU A 708 -32.04 -22.18 34.08
N ASP A 709 -31.14 -22.95 33.46
CA ASP A 709 -31.27 -24.40 33.47
C ASP A 709 -29.89 -25.04 33.63
N SER A 710 -29.79 -25.72 34.76
CA SER A 710 -28.79 -26.72 35.12
C SER A 710 -28.74 -27.84 34.08
N ASN A 711 -27.54 -28.27 33.69
CA ASN A 711 -27.21 -29.69 33.75
C ASN A 711 -25.70 -29.96 33.69
N GLU A 712 -25.30 -30.81 34.61
CA GLU A 712 -24.02 -31.48 34.76
C GLU A 712 -23.72 -32.44 33.60
N ALA A 713 -22.44 -32.76 33.48
CA ALA A 713 -21.85 -34.02 32.98
C ALA A 713 -22.24 -34.51 31.57
N ASP A 714 -21.24 -34.60 30.69
CA ASP A 714 -20.67 -35.92 30.37
C ASP A 714 -19.34 -35.82 29.60
N PHE A 715 -18.47 -36.78 29.93
CA PHE A 715 -17.18 -37.09 29.33
C PHE A 715 -17.35 -37.89 28.02
N VAL A 716 -16.25 -38.03 27.26
CA VAL A 716 -15.97 -38.98 26.14
C VAL A 716 -16.38 -38.44 24.75
N ASP A 717 -15.56 -38.40 23.68
CA ASP A 717 -14.20 -38.86 23.34
C ASP A 717 -13.54 -37.80 22.42
#